data_AF-A0A060DF43-F1
#
_entry.id   AF-A0A060DF43-F1
#
_cell.length_a   1.000
_cell.length_b   1.000
_cell.length_c   1.000
_cell.angle_alpha   90.00
_cell.angle_beta   90.00
_cell.angle_gamma   90.00
#
_symmetry.space_group_name_H-M   'P 1'
#
loop_
_entity.id
_entity.type
_entity.pdbx_description
1 polymer ?
#
loop_
_entity_poly.entity_id
_entity_poly.type
_entity_poly.pdbx_seq_one_letter_code
_entity_poly.pdbx_strand_id
1 'polypeptide(L)'
;MRQDWNEAWFFSEVFTESLLSSGDASVGMTPVRLPHSVVETPFNYFSELSYQKVAGYKKVFYAPTEWREKSLRLTFEGVAHKATVYLNGKSIQTHVGGYTAFTVVLDDYLVYGAQNALVVKVDSRETLNCPPFGYVVDYMTYGGIYREVYLDVLEKAHIQDVFFYSKSILTGQRTLVVQTTLSTEAMANLDAYTLHYALLDKDNNEVLQTVCGCDLLKSVAQIKGEEGLLYEMSLPEVRLWDVSDPYLYQLKVSLVKVTISGTLESVSDEKQVTCGFRETYFDARGFWLNGNLLKLRGLNRHQSYPYVGYAMPKRPQVVDAQIMKNELGLNAVRTAHYPQSKHFIEVCDALGLLVFTEMPGWQHIGDEAWKEEALVQVEEMVRQYRNHPSIFIWGVRINESADDHEFYKRTNALAKRLDPSRQTGGVRCIKYSELLEDVYTYNDFSHNGTTKGIASKNSVTKEANKAYLVTEYNGHMFPTKSFDDEAHRTEHARRHAVVLEGIAADEQVAGGFGWCLFDYNTHQDFGSGDRICHHGVLDMFRNHKLAAAVYSSQGESVPVLSLSSDMAIGDFPEGGIGKVYAFSNADFIDLYKNEAFVKRFEPDRKTFGHLPHPPFVIDDVIGELMEKQEGFSFRKSEAIKAVLMAVSMYGTSRLPLKFKLKALGLILFRGMTFSKAQQLYYDYVGNWGAKATTYRFDAIKDSKVVKSVHKGPMQDLGLSVSVDTTHLVEESTYDVASVRVMATNEHGQVLAYCLEPLELRVEGMIELIGPSVVPMRGGMCGTYVKSVGESGKGILYMTCRGVQKTIEFTVDVNNRGIL
;
A
#
# COMPACT_ATOMS: atom_id res chain seq x y z
N MET A 1 -5.95 5.68 31.53
CA MET A 1 -4.58 5.19 31.27
C MET A 1 -4.65 4.03 30.30
N ARG A 2 -3.83 4.03 29.25
CA ARG A 2 -3.72 2.92 28.29
C ARG A 2 -2.54 2.01 28.65
N GLN A 3 -2.74 0.70 28.54
CA GLN A 3 -1.71 -0.33 28.70
C GLN A 3 -1.65 -1.21 27.45
N ASP A 4 -0.48 -1.39 26.88
CA ASP A 4 -0.31 -2.30 25.73
C ASP A 4 -0.24 -3.75 26.21
N TRP A 5 -1.04 -4.61 25.58
CA TRP A 5 -1.24 -6.00 25.99
C TRP A 5 -0.80 -6.95 24.88
N ASN A 6 0.35 -6.68 24.25
CA ASN A 6 0.88 -7.49 23.15
C ASN A 6 1.87 -8.57 23.61
N GLU A 7 2.34 -8.49 24.85
CA GLU A 7 3.31 -9.42 25.44
C GLU A 7 2.64 -10.49 26.30
N ALA A 8 3.40 -11.55 26.62
CA ALA A 8 3.02 -12.61 27.55
C ALA A 8 1.69 -13.30 27.19
N TRP A 9 1.53 -13.64 25.90
CA TRP A 9 0.46 -14.50 25.42
C TRP A 9 0.97 -15.92 25.24
N PHE A 10 0.06 -16.88 25.40
CA PHE A 10 0.28 -18.28 25.09
C PHE A 10 -0.67 -18.71 23.98
N PHE A 11 -0.17 -19.46 23.02
CA PHE A 11 -0.89 -19.89 21.83
C PHE A 11 -1.00 -21.41 21.76
N SER A 12 -2.17 -21.88 21.34
CA SER A 12 -2.44 -23.26 20.95
C SER A 12 -3.11 -23.27 19.59
N GLU A 13 -2.58 -24.05 18.65
CA GLU A 13 -3.17 -24.22 17.32
C GLU A 13 -4.61 -24.79 17.35
N VAL A 14 -4.96 -25.49 18.44
CA VAL A 14 -6.27 -26.07 18.66
C VAL A 14 -6.88 -25.50 19.93
N PHE A 15 -8.08 -24.96 19.81
CA PHE A 15 -8.89 -24.59 20.97
C PHE A 15 -9.52 -25.84 21.59
N THR A 16 -9.35 -26.00 22.91
CA THR A 16 -10.04 -27.01 23.70
C THR A 16 -10.62 -26.36 24.95
N GLU A 17 -11.75 -26.88 25.46
CA GLU A 17 -12.42 -26.32 26.65
C GLU A 17 -11.52 -26.32 27.91
N SER A 18 -10.49 -27.18 27.97
CA SER A 18 -9.52 -27.18 29.07
C SER A 18 -8.74 -25.86 29.17
N LEU A 19 -8.61 -25.11 28.07
CA LEU A 19 -7.99 -23.78 28.06
C LEU A 19 -8.74 -22.78 28.94
N LEU A 20 -10.06 -22.97 29.11
CA LEU A 20 -10.92 -22.10 29.92
C LEU A 20 -10.69 -22.24 31.43
N SER A 21 -9.88 -23.22 31.87
CA SER A 21 -9.53 -23.36 33.28
C SER A 21 -8.80 -22.12 33.80
N SER A 22 -9.19 -21.68 34.99
CA SER A 22 -8.64 -20.49 35.68
C SER A 22 -7.21 -20.66 36.19
N GLY A 23 -6.65 -21.88 36.10
CA GLY A 23 -5.28 -22.16 36.51
C GLY A 23 -4.23 -21.59 35.55
N ASP A 24 -3.04 -21.38 36.08
CA ASP A 24 -1.83 -20.87 35.39
C ASP A 24 -1.24 -21.87 34.38
N ALA A 25 -1.91 -23.00 34.14
CA ALA A 25 -1.43 -24.02 33.23
C ALA A 25 -1.57 -23.54 31.78
N SER A 26 -0.57 -22.81 31.30
CA SER A 26 -0.20 -22.71 29.88
C SER A 26 0.55 -23.96 29.38
N VAL A 27 0.46 -25.07 30.15
CA VAL A 27 1.15 -26.33 29.87
C VAL A 27 0.76 -26.83 28.48
N GLY A 28 1.76 -26.91 27.59
CA GLY A 28 1.59 -27.33 26.20
C GLY A 28 1.22 -26.22 25.21
N MET A 29 1.16 -24.95 25.65
CA MET A 29 0.99 -23.78 24.78
C MET A 29 2.35 -23.11 24.50
N THR A 30 2.47 -22.49 23.32
CA THR A 30 3.68 -21.78 22.90
C THR A 30 3.61 -20.31 23.32
N PRO A 31 4.63 -19.74 23.99
CA PRO A 31 4.70 -18.30 24.24
C PRO A 31 4.78 -17.53 22.91
N VAL A 32 3.96 -16.50 22.77
CA VAL A 32 3.92 -15.65 21.58
C VAL A 32 3.80 -14.17 21.96
N ARG A 33 4.26 -13.32 21.05
CA ARG A 33 4.11 -11.86 21.10
C ARG A 33 3.18 -11.45 19.96
N LEU A 34 2.33 -10.46 20.20
CA LEU A 34 1.42 -9.92 19.18
C LEU A 34 2.10 -8.78 18.41
N PRO A 35 1.80 -8.59 17.12
CA PRO A 35 0.91 -9.40 16.26
C PRO A 35 1.34 -10.86 16.06
N HIS A 36 0.39 -11.79 15.89
CA HIS A 36 0.70 -13.20 15.69
C HIS A 36 -0.23 -13.88 14.67
N SER A 37 0.37 -14.69 13.78
CA SER A 37 -0.35 -15.56 12.85
C SER A 37 -0.53 -16.97 13.43
N VAL A 38 -1.67 -17.61 13.20
CA VAL A 38 -1.90 -19.00 13.68
C VAL A 38 -0.94 -20.03 13.06
N VAL A 39 -0.28 -19.69 11.96
CA VAL A 39 0.73 -20.50 11.29
C VAL A 39 1.63 -19.63 10.43
N GLU A 40 2.91 -19.97 10.33
CA GLU A 40 3.78 -19.46 9.27
C GLU A 40 3.61 -20.29 8.00
N THR A 41 3.34 -19.65 6.87
CA THR A 41 3.17 -20.34 5.59
C THR A 41 4.49 -20.42 4.82
N PRO A 42 4.67 -21.41 3.94
CA PRO A 42 5.66 -21.31 2.87
C PRO A 42 5.45 -20.06 2.01
N PHE A 43 6.47 -19.69 1.22
CA PHE A 43 6.37 -18.56 0.29
C PHE A 43 5.27 -18.76 -0.78
N ASN A 44 5.17 -19.99 -1.29
CA ASN A 44 4.24 -20.41 -2.35
C ASN A 44 3.95 -21.93 -2.23
N TYR A 45 3.06 -22.46 -3.08
CA TYR A 45 2.69 -23.88 -3.15
C TYR A 45 2.26 -24.54 -1.82
N PHE A 46 1.47 -23.83 -1.01
CA PHE A 46 0.89 -24.38 0.21
C PHE A 46 -0.64 -24.42 0.14
N SER A 47 -1.27 -25.17 1.05
CA SER A 47 -2.73 -25.19 1.17
C SER A 47 -3.19 -24.04 2.05
N GLU A 48 -4.14 -23.25 1.55
CA GLU A 48 -4.89 -22.24 2.29
C GLU A 48 -5.61 -22.81 3.53
N LEU A 49 -5.89 -24.13 3.56
CA LEU A 49 -6.45 -24.80 4.73
C LEU A 49 -5.51 -24.79 5.94
N SER A 50 -4.21 -24.55 5.73
CA SER A 50 -3.22 -24.53 6.80
C SER A 50 -3.49 -23.47 7.87
N TYR A 51 -4.04 -22.30 7.49
CA TYR A 51 -4.38 -21.22 8.43
C TYR A 51 -5.84 -21.26 8.90
N GLN A 52 -6.69 -22.10 8.30
CA GLN A 52 -8.11 -22.21 8.65
C GLN A 52 -8.31 -23.05 9.92
N LYS A 53 -7.86 -22.50 11.05
CA LYS A 53 -7.85 -23.17 12.35
C LYS A 53 -8.90 -22.60 13.30
N VAL A 54 -9.24 -23.39 14.32
CA VAL A 54 -9.90 -22.90 15.53
C VAL A 54 -8.87 -22.95 16.65
N ALA A 55 -8.19 -21.82 16.88
CA ALA A 55 -7.06 -21.70 17.78
C ALA A 55 -7.43 -21.04 19.12
N GLY A 56 -6.58 -21.21 20.12
CA GLY A 56 -6.73 -20.61 21.45
C GLY A 56 -5.55 -19.73 21.82
N TYR A 57 -5.83 -18.51 22.26
CA TYR A 57 -4.86 -17.61 22.88
C TYR A 57 -5.21 -17.45 24.36
N LYS A 58 -4.22 -17.48 25.26
CA LYS A 58 -4.41 -17.32 26.69
C LYS A 58 -3.44 -16.29 27.25
N LYS A 59 -3.94 -15.41 28.12
CA LYS A 59 -3.15 -14.45 28.89
C LYS A 59 -3.59 -14.52 30.34
N VAL A 60 -2.62 -14.64 31.25
CA VAL A 60 -2.85 -14.58 32.69
C VAL A 60 -2.34 -13.23 33.18
N PHE A 61 -3.13 -12.54 34.00
CA PHE A 61 -2.79 -11.21 34.48
C PHE A 61 -3.40 -10.95 35.86
N TYR A 62 -2.71 -10.13 36.66
CA TYR A 62 -3.23 -9.63 37.93
C TYR A 62 -4.17 -8.46 37.69
N ALA A 63 -5.33 -8.45 38.34
CA ALA A 63 -6.22 -7.29 38.34
C ALA A 63 -6.11 -6.56 39.70
N PRO A 64 -5.44 -5.39 39.77
CA PRO A 64 -5.32 -4.63 41.01
C PRO A 64 -6.66 -4.21 41.60
N THR A 65 -6.71 -4.04 42.93
CA THR A 65 -7.93 -3.61 43.62
C THR A 65 -8.37 -2.21 43.22
N GLU A 66 -7.43 -1.35 42.82
CA GLU A 66 -7.71 0.03 42.37
C GLU A 66 -8.57 0.09 41.10
N TRP A 67 -8.62 -0.99 40.32
CA TRP A 67 -9.43 -1.05 39.09
C TRP A 67 -10.93 -1.22 39.36
N ARG A 68 -11.34 -1.55 40.60
CA ARG A 68 -12.74 -1.88 40.91
C ARG A 68 -13.73 -0.77 40.55
N GLU A 69 -13.32 0.48 40.76
CA GLU A 69 -14.14 1.67 40.46
C GLU A 69 -13.83 2.27 39.08
N LYS A 70 -13.13 1.52 38.21
CA LYS A 70 -12.76 1.94 36.86
C LYS A 70 -13.62 1.26 35.80
N SER A 71 -13.58 1.81 34.60
CA SER A 71 -14.14 1.24 33.38
C SER A 71 -12.99 0.62 32.59
N LEU A 72 -13.01 -0.69 32.41
CA LEU A 72 -11.92 -1.43 31.77
C LEU A 72 -12.32 -1.84 30.36
N ARG A 73 -11.58 -1.36 29.37
CA ARG A 73 -11.89 -1.53 27.95
C ARG A 73 -10.72 -2.20 27.24
N LEU A 74 -10.87 -3.49 26.97
CA LEU A 74 -9.87 -4.27 26.23
C LEU A 74 -10.20 -4.21 24.75
N THR A 75 -9.34 -3.58 23.95
CA THR A 75 -9.53 -3.46 22.50
C THR A 75 -8.58 -4.38 21.77
N PHE A 76 -9.12 -5.16 20.84
CA PHE A 76 -8.37 -5.89 19.83
C PHE A 76 -8.46 -5.10 18.53
N GLU A 77 -7.33 -4.69 17.95
CA GLU A 77 -7.29 -3.90 16.70
C GLU A 77 -7.62 -4.74 15.44
N GLY A 78 -7.59 -6.08 15.56
CA GLY A 78 -7.97 -7.01 14.50
C GLY A 78 -7.68 -8.47 14.86
N VAL A 79 -8.68 -9.34 14.68
CA VAL A 79 -8.59 -10.79 14.93
C VAL A 79 -9.26 -11.55 13.79
N ALA A 80 -8.49 -12.38 13.08
CA ALA A 80 -8.97 -13.12 11.91
C ALA A 80 -9.62 -14.47 12.30
N HIS A 81 -10.93 -14.71 12.10
CA HIS A 81 -11.98 -13.77 11.65
C HIS A 81 -13.21 -13.75 12.55
N LYS A 82 -13.33 -14.71 13.45
CA LYS A 82 -14.29 -14.67 14.56
C LYS A 82 -13.56 -14.89 15.87
N ALA A 83 -13.74 -13.96 16.80
CA ALA A 83 -13.14 -14.00 18.13
C ALA A 83 -14.23 -14.20 19.19
N THR A 84 -14.10 -15.21 20.03
CA THR A 84 -14.90 -15.34 21.26
C THR A 84 -13.98 -15.15 22.47
N VAL A 85 -14.27 -14.14 23.27
CA VAL A 85 -13.47 -13.75 24.43
C VAL A 85 -14.09 -14.34 25.69
N TYR A 86 -13.26 -15.01 26.47
CA TYR A 86 -13.60 -15.60 27.76
C TYR A 86 -12.74 -14.97 28.85
N LEU A 87 -13.34 -14.68 30.00
CA LEU A 87 -12.64 -14.25 31.19
C LEU A 87 -13.01 -15.17 32.34
N ASN A 88 -12.01 -15.78 32.97
CA ASN A 88 -12.17 -16.74 34.07
C ASN A 88 -13.17 -17.86 33.74
N GLY A 89 -13.10 -18.35 32.49
CA GLY A 89 -13.95 -19.43 31.97
C GLY A 89 -15.35 -19.01 31.50
N LYS A 90 -15.75 -17.74 31.69
CA LYS A 90 -17.05 -17.22 31.21
C LYS A 90 -16.88 -16.52 29.86
N SER A 91 -17.68 -16.87 28.86
CA SER A 91 -17.76 -16.13 27.59
C SER A 91 -18.38 -14.75 27.83
N ILE A 92 -17.69 -13.69 27.41
CA ILE A 92 -18.11 -12.30 27.66
C ILE A 92 -18.50 -11.54 26.39
N GLN A 93 -17.86 -11.84 25.24
CA GLN A 93 -18.19 -11.20 23.96
C GLN A 93 -17.76 -12.08 22.78
N THR A 94 -18.46 -11.96 21.66
CA THR A 94 -18.05 -12.51 20.37
C THR A 94 -18.05 -11.39 19.33
N HIS A 95 -17.02 -11.33 18.50
CA HIS A 95 -16.91 -10.45 17.36
C HIS A 95 -16.70 -11.26 16.08
N VAL A 96 -17.32 -10.82 14.99
CA VAL A 96 -17.25 -11.44 13.66
C VAL A 96 -16.77 -10.36 12.68
N GLY A 97 -15.77 -10.70 11.87
CA GLY A 97 -15.09 -9.77 10.99
C GLY A 97 -13.61 -9.67 11.33
N GLY A 98 -12.76 -9.86 10.32
CA GLY A 98 -11.31 -9.92 10.55
C GLY A 98 -10.60 -8.58 10.61
N TYR A 99 -11.18 -7.49 10.08
CA TYR A 99 -10.42 -6.33 9.59
C TYR A 99 -10.56 -5.05 10.41
N THR A 100 -11.41 -5.07 11.41
CA THR A 100 -11.82 -3.93 12.22
C THR A 100 -11.56 -4.22 13.70
N ALA A 101 -11.35 -3.16 14.47
CA ALA A 101 -11.16 -3.30 15.91
C ALA A 101 -12.50 -3.57 16.63
N PHE A 102 -12.44 -4.26 17.76
CA PHE A 102 -13.57 -4.39 18.68
C PHE A 102 -13.12 -4.26 20.14
N THR A 103 -13.99 -3.73 20.99
CA THR A 103 -13.71 -3.49 22.41
C THR A 103 -14.59 -4.36 23.29
N VAL A 104 -13.98 -4.95 24.33
CA VAL A 104 -14.63 -5.77 25.35
C VAL A 104 -14.58 -5.08 26.71
N VAL A 105 -15.70 -5.12 27.42
CA VAL A 105 -15.87 -4.56 28.76
C VAL A 105 -15.53 -5.63 29.82
N LEU A 106 -14.53 -5.38 30.66
CA LEU A 106 -14.04 -6.39 31.63
C LEU A 106 -14.59 -6.23 33.05
N ASP A 107 -15.14 -5.06 33.37
CA ASP A 107 -15.43 -4.55 34.72
C ASP A 107 -16.09 -5.59 35.65
N ASP A 108 -17.15 -6.23 35.17
CA ASP A 108 -18.02 -7.10 35.97
C ASP A 108 -17.56 -8.57 36.01
N TYR A 109 -16.44 -8.88 35.36
CA TYR A 109 -15.97 -10.25 35.14
C TYR A 109 -14.64 -10.55 35.85
N LEU A 110 -13.97 -9.51 36.36
CA LEU A 110 -12.68 -9.63 37.03
C LEU A 110 -12.81 -10.07 38.48
N VAL A 111 -11.85 -10.88 38.90
CA VAL A 111 -11.54 -11.13 40.30
C VAL A 111 -10.45 -10.13 40.71
N TYR A 112 -10.88 -9.00 41.26
CA TYR A 112 -9.98 -7.95 41.76
C TYR A 112 -9.14 -8.44 42.93
N GLY A 113 -7.86 -8.04 42.95
CA GLY A 113 -6.88 -8.48 43.94
C GLY A 113 -6.30 -9.88 43.68
N ALA A 114 -6.58 -10.48 42.52
CA ALA A 114 -6.17 -11.84 42.16
C ALA A 114 -5.73 -11.96 40.70
N GLN A 115 -5.20 -13.14 40.35
CA GLN A 115 -4.92 -13.52 38.97
C GLN A 115 -6.22 -13.83 38.21
N ASN A 116 -6.25 -13.43 36.95
CA ASN A 116 -7.36 -13.63 36.03
C ASN A 116 -6.84 -14.29 34.75
N ALA A 117 -7.66 -15.15 34.15
CA ALA A 117 -7.34 -15.83 32.90
C ALA A 117 -8.22 -15.31 31.77
N LEU A 118 -7.62 -14.60 30.82
CA LEU A 118 -8.22 -14.20 29.56
C LEU A 118 -7.93 -15.28 28.51
N VAL A 119 -8.97 -15.77 27.84
CA VAL A 119 -8.84 -16.72 26.74
C VAL A 119 -9.58 -16.16 25.52
N VAL A 120 -8.95 -16.21 24.36
CA VAL A 120 -9.56 -15.85 23.08
C VAL A 120 -9.58 -17.08 22.18
N LYS A 121 -10.78 -17.53 21.85
CA LYS A 121 -11.00 -18.52 20.80
C LYS A 121 -11.03 -17.78 19.46
N VAL A 122 -10.14 -18.17 18.56
CA VAL A 122 -10.00 -17.57 17.23
C VAL A 122 -10.42 -18.61 16.19
N ASP A 123 -11.47 -18.33 15.43
CA ASP A 123 -11.92 -19.14 14.30
C ASP A 123 -11.56 -18.42 13.00
N SER A 124 -10.58 -18.97 12.30
CA SER A 124 -10.03 -18.43 11.04
C SER A 124 -10.53 -19.21 9.82
N ARG A 125 -11.56 -20.06 9.99
CA ARG A 125 -12.12 -20.83 8.88
C ARG A 125 -12.93 -19.94 7.96
N GLU A 126 -12.83 -20.20 6.67
CA GLU A 126 -13.54 -19.44 5.64
C GLU A 126 -14.98 -19.96 5.43
N THR A 127 -15.43 -20.90 6.28
CA THR A 127 -16.82 -21.37 6.34
C THR A 127 -17.72 -20.44 7.16
N LEU A 128 -17.20 -19.34 7.70
CA LEU A 128 -17.97 -18.35 8.44
C LEU A 128 -18.92 -17.60 7.50
N ASN A 129 -20.15 -17.34 7.96
CA ASN A 129 -21.15 -16.59 7.19
C ASN A 129 -20.99 -15.08 7.40
N CYS A 130 -19.87 -14.52 6.94
CA CYS A 130 -19.57 -13.08 7.01
C CYS A 130 -18.65 -12.66 5.86
N PRO A 131 -18.61 -11.37 5.48
CA PRO A 131 -17.65 -10.90 4.49
C PRO A 131 -16.19 -11.15 4.94
N PRO A 132 -15.28 -11.51 4.02
CA PRO A 132 -15.48 -11.65 2.57
C PRO A 132 -15.91 -13.06 2.13
N PHE A 133 -16.29 -13.95 3.04
CA PHE A 133 -16.48 -15.38 2.78
C PHE A 133 -17.84 -15.72 2.18
N GLY A 134 -17.92 -16.91 1.58
CA GLY A 134 -19.13 -17.49 1.00
C GLY A 134 -18.97 -17.96 -0.45
N TYR A 135 -17.91 -17.51 -1.13
CA TYR A 135 -17.49 -18.01 -2.44
C TYR A 135 -15.95 -17.94 -2.58
N VAL A 136 -15.43 -17.71 -3.78
CA VAL A 136 -14.00 -17.53 -4.03
C VAL A 136 -13.51 -16.15 -3.58
N VAL A 137 -12.22 -16.01 -3.28
CA VAL A 137 -11.57 -14.76 -2.86
C VAL A 137 -10.17 -14.71 -3.49
N ASP A 138 -9.84 -13.65 -4.23
CA ASP A 138 -8.48 -13.47 -4.81
C ASP A 138 -7.52 -12.80 -3.82
N TYR A 139 -7.43 -13.35 -2.60
CA TYR A 139 -6.41 -13.05 -1.60
C TYR A 139 -6.57 -13.99 -0.40
N MET A 140 -5.46 -14.35 0.24
CA MET A 140 -5.52 -15.11 1.49
C MET A 140 -5.90 -14.24 2.67
N THR A 141 -6.70 -14.80 3.59
CA THR A 141 -7.23 -14.08 4.74
C THR A 141 -6.50 -14.36 6.06
N TYR A 142 -5.70 -15.43 6.09
CA TYR A 142 -4.87 -15.85 7.22
C TYR A 142 -5.68 -16.03 8.53
N GLY A 143 -5.00 -16.11 9.67
CA GLY A 143 -5.64 -16.30 10.97
C GLY A 143 -4.79 -15.76 12.11
N GLY A 144 -5.41 -15.43 13.25
CA GLY A 144 -4.72 -15.03 14.48
C GLY A 144 -5.10 -13.66 14.99
N ILE A 145 -4.47 -13.27 16.10
CA ILE A 145 -4.55 -11.92 16.65
C ILE A 145 -3.44 -11.12 15.97
N TYR A 146 -3.72 -10.68 14.74
CA TYR A 146 -2.72 -10.16 13.82
C TYR A 146 -2.54 -8.63 13.90
N ARG A 147 -3.24 -7.97 14.83
CA ARG A 147 -3.00 -6.58 15.22
C ARG A 147 -2.96 -6.46 16.74
N GLU A 148 -2.61 -5.27 17.20
CA GLU A 148 -2.37 -4.95 18.60
C GLU A 148 -3.59 -5.13 19.50
N VAL A 149 -3.31 -5.37 20.77
CA VAL A 149 -4.27 -5.41 21.87
C VAL A 149 -3.83 -4.43 22.94
N TYR A 150 -4.78 -3.65 23.47
CA TYR A 150 -4.52 -2.74 24.59
C TYR A 150 -5.71 -2.68 25.55
N LEU A 151 -5.42 -2.37 26.80
CA LEU A 151 -6.38 -2.13 27.86
C LEU A 151 -6.42 -0.64 28.21
N ASP A 152 -7.57 0.00 28.03
CA ASP A 152 -7.85 1.32 28.58
C ASP A 152 -8.49 1.17 29.97
N VAL A 153 -7.81 1.71 31.00
CA VAL A 153 -8.28 1.85 32.38
C VAL A 153 -8.80 3.28 32.55
N LEU A 154 -10.11 3.46 32.54
CA LEU A 154 -10.79 4.76 32.50
C LEU A 154 -11.61 5.01 33.77
N GLU A 155 -11.94 6.27 34.07
CA GLU A 155 -13.00 6.57 35.02
C GLU A 155 -14.36 6.05 34.51
N LYS A 156 -15.33 5.81 35.40
CA LYS A 156 -16.68 5.38 34.97
C LYS A 156 -17.34 6.43 34.06
N ALA A 157 -17.20 7.71 34.40
CA ALA A 157 -17.52 8.84 33.52
C ALA A 157 -16.33 9.14 32.60
N HIS A 158 -16.45 8.82 31.32
CA HIS A 158 -15.37 8.98 30.33
C HIS A 158 -15.92 9.31 28.94
N ILE A 159 -15.03 9.71 28.05
CA ILE A 159 -15.32 9.95 26.64
C ILE A 159 -15.18 8.62 25.90
N GLN A 160 -16.19 8.22 25.14
CA GLN A 160 -16.15 7.00 24.33
C GLN A 160 -15.57 7.26 22.95
N ASP A 161 -16.00 8.33 22.30
CA ASP A 161 -15.61 8.65 20.93
C ASP A 161 -15.62 10.17 20.68
N VAL A 162 -14.75 10.61 19.76
CA VAL A 162 -14.65 11.98 19.29
C VAL A 162 -14.55 11.95 17.77
N PHE A 163 -15.54 12.52 17.10
CA PHE A 163 -15.53 12.73 15.65
C PHE A 163 -15.54 14.22 15.34
N PHE A 164 -14.74 14.64 14.37
CA PHE A 164 -14.70 16.03 13.94
C PHE A 164 -14.83 16.14 12.42
N TYR A 165 -15.39 17.26 11.96
CA TYR A 165 -15.32 17.68 10.57
C TYR A 165 -15.43 19.22 10.47
N SER A 166 -14.97 19.78 9.36
CA SER A 166 -15.06 21.22 9.11
C SER A 166 -16.08 21.56 8.03
N LYS A 167 -16.77 22.69 8.17
CA LYS A 167 -17.63 23.28 7.14
C LYS A 167 -16.96 24.55 6.59
N SER A 168 -17.06 24.74 5.26
CA SER A 168 -16.66 25.97 4.58
C SER A 168 -15.20 26.39 4.84
N ILE A 169 -14.28 25.41 4.90
CA ILE A 169 -12.87 25.64 5.29
C ILE A 169 -12.11 26.59 4.35
N LEU A 170 -12.53 26.67 3.09
CA LEU A 170 -11.93 27.57 2.09
C LEU A 170 -12.53 28.99 2.11
N THR A 171 -13.58 29.26 2.89
CA THR A 171 -14.26 30.58 2.92
C THR A 171 -14.10 31.28 4.27
N GLY A 172 -14.60 32.51 4.39
CA GLY A 172 -14.41 33.34 5.60
C GLY A 172 -15.22 32.92 6.83
N GLN A 173 -16.25 32.07 6.70
CA GLN A 173 -17.08 31.59 7.81
C GLN A 173 -16.80 30.11 8.09
N ARG A 174 -15.60 29.81 8.60
CA ARG A 174 -15.16 28.43 8.87
C ARG A 174 -15.75 27.94 10.18
N THR A 175 -16.26 26.72 10.16
CA THR A 175 -16.83 26.07 11.36
C THR A 175 -16.15 24.73 11.58
N LEU A 176 -15.73 24.47 12.82
CA LEU A 176 -15.34 23.15 13.31
C LEU A 176 -16.53 22.53 14.04
N VAL A 177 -16.96 21.37 13.59
CA VAL A 177 -18.01 20.58 14.24
C VAL A 177 -17.34 19.40 14.96
N VAL A 178 -17.64 19.25 16.24
CA VAL A 178 -17.15 18.13 17.06
C VAL A 178 -18.35 17.38 17.65
N GLN A 179 -18.39 16.08 17.38
CA GLN A 179 -19.34 15.13 17.92
C GLN A 179 -18.66 14.32 19.02
N THR A 180 -19.12 14.46 20.26
CA THR A 180 -18.55 13.77 21.43
C THR A 180 -19.53 12.74 21.96
N THR A 181 -19.11 11.49 22.04
CA THR A 181 -19.89 10.40 22.66
C THR A 181 -19.37 10.16 24.07
N LEU A 182 -20.25 10.22 25.07
CA LEU A 182 -19.90 10.04 26.48
C LEU A 182 -20.39 8.69 27.01
N SER A 183 -19.75 8.18 28.05
CA SER A 183 -20.20 6.98 28.75
C SER A 183 -21.58 7.17 29.39
N THR A 184 -22.29 6.07 29.62
CA THR A 184 -23.60 6.09 30.29
C THR A 184 -23.58 6.84 31.62
N GLU A 185 -22.52 6.67 32.41
CA GLU A 185 -22.33 7.35 33.70
C GLU A 185 -22.20 8.88 33.54
N ALA A 186 -21.43 9.33 32.55
CA ALA A 186 -21.29 10.75 32.25
C ALA A 186 -22.61 11.35 31.73
N MET A 187 -23.30 10.63 30.83
CA MET A 187 -24.60 11.03 30.29
C MET A 187 -25.70 11.12 31.36
N ALA A 188 -25.68 10.26 32.38
CA ALA A 188 -26.64 10.30 33.48
C ALA A 188 -26.42 11.49 34.43
N ASN A 189 -25.23 12.09 34.41
CA ASN A 189 -24.79 13.10 35.38
C ASN A 189 -24.25 14.36 34.72
N LEU A 190 -24.82 14.80 33.58
CA LEU A 190 -24.30 15.95 32.80
C LEU A 190 -24.14 17.25 33.60
N ASP A 191 -24.92 17.44 34.68
CA ASP A 191 -24.78 18.57 35.61
C ASP A 191 -23.42 18.67 36.28
N ALA A 192 -22.75 17.53 36.45
CA ALA A 192 -21.48 17.43 37.13
C ALA A 192 -20.29 17.63 36.17
N TYR A 193 -20.51 17.87 34.88
CA TYR A 193 -19.44 17.87 33.88
C TYR A 193 -19.50 19.04 32.87
N THR A 194 -18.33 19.42 32.38
CA THR A 194 -18.11 20.29 31.22
C THR A 194 -17.21 19.59 30.21
N LEU A 195 -17.29 20.00 28.94
CA LEU A 195 -16.37 19.56 27.89
C LEU A 195 -15.46 20.71 27.47
N HIS A 196 -14.16 20.47 27.55
CA HIS A 196 -13.12 21.43 27.17
C HIS A 196 -12.52 20.96 25.84
N TYR A 197 -12.54 21.83 24.84
CA TYR A 197 -12.00 21.57 23.51
C TYR A 197 -10.78 22.44 23.28
N ALA A 198 -9.68 21.84 22.85
CA ALA A 198 -8.47 22.55 22.45
C ALA A 198 -7.92 21.99 21.13
N LEU A 199 -7.73 22.85 20.13
CA LEU A 199 -7.03 22.53 18.89
C LEU A 199 -5.58 22.96 19.03
N LEU A 200 -4.67 22.01 18.90
CA LEU A 200 -3.23 22.20 19.08
C LEU A 200 -2.52 22.10 17.73
N ASP A 201 -1.58 23.00 17.48
CA ASP A 201 -0.65 22.88 16.35
C ASP A 201 0.44 21.82 16.61
N LYS A 202 1.32 21.61 15.63
CA LYS A 202 2.43 20.64 15.72
C LYS A 202 3.42 20.92 16.86
N ASP A 203 3.49 22.16 17.34
CA ASP A 203 4.39 22.61 18.41
C ASP A 203 3.63 22.63 19.77
N ASN A 204 2.41 22.11 19.81
CA ASN A 204 1.47 22.08 20.94
C ASN A 204 0.94 23.45 21.38
N ASN A 205 0.99 24.47 20.53
CA ASN A 205 0.34 25.75 20.83
C ASN A 205 -1.17 25.66 20.59
N GLU A 206 -1.96 26.29 21.46
CA GLU A 206 -3.42 26.35 21.33
C GLU A 206 -3.82 27.34 20.21
N VAL A 207 -4.39 26.80 19.14
CA VAL A 207 -4.95 27.56 18.00
C VAL A 207 -6.39 27.98 18.28
N LEU A 208 -7.13 27.12 18.98
CA LEU A 208 -8.50 27.35 19.41
C LEU A 208 -8.70 26.68 20.77
N GLN A 209 -9.39 27.37 21.69
CA GLN A 209 -9.82 26.80 22.97
C GLN A 209 -11.25 27.26 23.27
N THR A 210 -12.09 26.33 23.73
CA THR A 210 -13.47 26.65 24.16
C THR A 210 -13.99 25.64 25.17
N VAL A 211 -15.01 26.04 25.94
CA VAL A 211 -15.67 25.23 26.97
C VAL A 211 -17.16 25.15 26.69
N CYS A 212 -17.69 23.93 26.59
CA CYS A 212 -19.11 23.65 26.62
C CYS A 212 -19.55 23.46 28.08
N GLY A 213 -20.18 24.50 28.64
CA GLY A 213 -20.72 24.49 30.01
C GLY A 213 -21.87 23.50 30.18
N CYS A 214 -22.16 23.09 31.42
CA CYS A 214 -23.15 22.05 31.72
C CYS A 214 -24.57 22.33 31.20
N ASP A 215 -25.04 23.59 31.25
CA ASP A 215 -26.35 23.98 30.71
C ASP A 215 -26.43 23.77 29.19
N LEU A 216 -25.36 24.17 28.48
CA LEU A 216 -25.26 23.98 27.04
C LEU A 216 -25.15 22.50 26.70
N LEU A 217 -24.37 21.75 27.47
CA LEU A 217 -24.19 20.30 27.32
C LEU A 217 -25.53 19.56 27.40
N LYS A 218 -26.39 19.92 28.35
CA LYS A 218 -27.76 19.38 28.45
C LYS A 218 -28.63 19.73 27.25
N SER A 219 -28.57 20.98 26.80
CA SER A 219 -29.37 21.43 25.66
C SER A 219 -29.00 20.67 24.39
N VAL A 220 -27.69 20.43 24.18
CA VAL A 220 -27.15 19.63 23.07
C VAL A 220 -27.59 18.16 23.21
N ALA A 221 -27.58 17.61 24.42
CA ALA A 221 -28.00 16.23 24.69
C ALA A 221 -29.49 15.96 24.42
N GLN A 222 -30.34 17.00 24.40
CA GLN A 222 -31.78 16.86 24.15
C GLN A 222 -32.15 16.84 22.66
N ILE A 223 -31.19 17.11 21.75
CA ILE A 223 -31.40 17.09 20.31
C ILE A 223 -31.60 15.63 19.87
N LYS A 224 -32.86 15.24 19.61
CA LYS A 224 -33.21 13.89 19.17
C LYS A 224 -32.74 13.64 17.74
N GLY A 225 -32.12 12.48 17.51
CA GLY A 225 -31.73 12.01 16.17
C GLY A 225 -30.23 12.04 15.89
N GLU A 226 -29.44 12.67 16.77
CA GLU A 226 -27.98 12.73 16.67
C GLU A 226 -27.32 11.67 17.56
N GLU A 227 -26.29 10.98 17.06
CA GLU A 227 -25.52 10.00 17.83
C GLU A 227 -24.47 10.71 18.70
N GLY A 228 -24.85 11.27 19.84
CA GLY A 228 -23.93 11.95 20.76
C GLY A 228 -24.06 13.48 20.75
N LEU A 229 -23.10 14.18 21.36
CA LEU A 229 -23.17 15.61 21.63
C LEU A 229 -22.48 16.40 20.52
N LEU A 230 -23.27 17.10 19.68
CA LEU A 230 -22.75 17.96 18.62
C LEU A 230 -22.48 19.39 19.12
N TYR A 231 -21.26 19.86 18.90
CA TYR A 231 -20.85 21.21 19.22
C TYR A 231 -20.17 21.88 18.03
N GLU A 232 -20.71 23.02 17.60
CA GLU A 232 -20.18 23.82 16.49
C GLU A 232 -19.42 25.04 17.02
N MET A 233 -18.23 25.26 16.48
CA MET A 233 -17.29 26.29 16.93
C MET A 233 -16.78 27.08 15.73
N SER A 234 -16.59 28.39 15.88
CA SER A 234 -15.91 29.18 14.85
C SER A 234 -14.44 28.75 14.78
N LEU A 235 -13.98 28.41 13.58
CA LEU A 235 -12.61 27.98 13.34
C LEU A 235 -11.80 29.17 12.78
N PRO A 236 -10.65 29.54 13.36
CA PRO A 236 -9.78 30.55 12.78
C PRO A 236 -9.20 30.08 11.44
N GLU A 237 -8.43 30.94 10.79
CA GLU A 237 -7.63 30.50 9.65
C GLU A 237 -6.62 29.44 10.11
N VAL A 238 -6.62 28.30 9.42
CA VAL A 238 -5.75 27.16 9.68
C VAL A 238 -4.97 26.81 8.43
N ARG A 239 -3.75 26.31 8.60
CA ARG A 239 -3.01 25.65 7.53
C ARG A 239 -3.75 24.38 7.08
N LEU A 240 -3.99 24.25 5.78
CA LEU A 240 -4.70 23.10 5.22
C LEU A 240 -3.79 21.88 5.14
N TRP A 241 -4.39 20.70 5.23
CA TRP A 241 -3.79 19.44 4.84
C TRP A 241 -3.88 19.29 3.32
N ASP A 242 -2.76 18.95 2.68
CA ASP A 242 -2.64 18.73 1.25
C ASP A 242 -1.68 17.55 0.96
N VAL A 243 -1.74 16.98 -0.25
CA VAL A 243 -0.78 15.95 -0.67
C VAL A 243 0.66 16.46 -0.74
N SER A 244 0.85 17.76 -0.92
CA SER A 244 2.16 18.42 -0.95
C SER A 244 2.58 19.01 0.41
N ASP A 245 1.60 19.29 1.26
CA ASP A 245 1.77 19.89 2.58
C ASP A 245 0.80 19.26 3.59
N PRO A 246 1.10 18.06 4.11
CA PRO A 246 0.20 17.29 4.96
C PRO A 246 0.20 17.79 6.41
N TYR A 247 -0.22 19.03 6.62
CA TYR A 247 -0.22 19.64 7.96
C TYR A 247 -1.29 19.02 8.86
N LEU A 248 -0.89 18.58 10.05
CA LEU A 248 -1.74 17.94 11.05
C LEU A 248 -1.78 18.77 12.34
N TYR A 249 -2.93 18.71 13.00
CA TYR A 249 -3.22 19.27 14.32
C TYR A 249 -3.66 18.15 15.27
N GLN A 250 -3.72 18.44 16.56
CA GLN A 250 -4.37 17.56 17.54
C GLN A 250 -5.61 18.25 18.10
N LEU A 251 -6.77 17.60 18.02
CA LEU A 251 -7.96 18.01 18.78
C LEU A 251 -7.99 17.24 20.10
N LYS A 252 -7.83 17.98 21.19
CA LYS A 252 -7.92 17.48 22.56
C LYS A 252 -9.30 17.80 23.12
N VAL A 253 -9.97 16.78 23.65
CA VAL A 253 -11.27 16.89 24.31
C VAL A 253 -11.12 16.35 25.73
N SER A 254 -11.38 17.19 26.73
CA SER A 254 -11.28 16.82 28.14
C SER A 254 -12.68 16.89 28.78
N LEU A 255 -13.06 15.82 29.48
CA LEU A 255 -14.27 15.76 30.30
C LEU A 255 -13.91 16.18 31.72
N VAL A 256 -14.37 17.35 32.15
CA VAL A 256 -13.98 17.96 33.43
C VAL A 256 -15.14 17.91 34.40
N LYS A 257 -14.90 17.42 35.62
CA LYS A 257 -15.90 17.38 36.69
C LYS A 257 -15.95 18.74 37.39
N VAL A 258 -17.15 19.28 37.57
CA VAL A 258 -17.40 20.55 38.24
C VAL A 258 -18.10 20.31 39.58
N THR A 259 -17.66 20.98 40.64
CA THR A 259 -18.33 20.93 41.95
C THR A 259 -19.39 22.04 42.10
N ILE A 260 -20.34 21.86 43.02
CA ILE A 260 -21.46 22.81 43.30
C ILE A 260 -20.98 24.24 43.64
N SER A 261 -19.71 24.40 44.05
CA SER A 261 -19.08 25.71 44.34
C SER A 261 -18.30 26.32 43.16
N GLY A 262 -18.18 25.62 42.02
CA GLY A 262 -17.42 26.05 40.85
C GLY A 262 -15.90 25.99 40.99
N THR A 263 -15.35 25.44 42.08
CA THR A 263 -13.93 25.64 42.47
C THR A 263 -13.00 24.44 42.27
N LEU A 264 -13.53 23.23 42.03
CA LEU A 264 -12.72 22.02 41.82
C LEU A 264 -13.00 21.48 40.42
N GLU A 265 -12.03 21.67 39.53
CA GLU A 265 -11.95 21.11 38.19
C GLU A 265 -11.01 19.90 38.24
N SER A 266 -11.55 18.69 38.26
CA SER A 266 -10.74 17.48 38.07
C SER A 266 -11.07 16.89 36.70
N VAL A 267 -10.05 16.65 35.87
CA VAL A 267 -10.23 15.98 34.58
C VAL A 267 -10.60 14.51 34.83
N SER A 268 -11.79 14.12 34.41
CA SER A 268 -12.31 12.74 34.51
C SER A 268 -11.73 11.87 33.39
N ASP A 269 -11.62 12.43 32.18
CA ASP A 269 -11.04 11.74 31.03
C ASP A 269 -10.55 12.75 29.99
N GLU A 270 -9.63 12.33 29.13
CA GLU A 270 -9.14 13.11 28.00
C GLU A 270 -8.92 12.21 26.79
N LYS A 271 -9.41 12.67 25.63
CA LYS A 271 -9.10 12.06 24.32
C LYS A 271 -8.44 13.05 23.40
N GLN A 272 -7.46 12.56 22.66
CA GLN A 272 -6.80 13.31 21.59
C GLN A 272 -7.02 12.58 20.27
N VAL A 273 -7.44 13.31 19.24
CA VAL A 273 -7.58 12.81 17.88
C VAL A 273 -6.77 13.69 16.92
N THR A 274 -6.07 13.06 15.99
CA THR A 274 -5.36 13.75 14.92
C THR A 274 -6.34 14.40 13.96
N CYS A 275 -6.09 15.64 13.59
CA CYS A 275 -6.93 16.44 12.72
C CYS A 275 -6.16 16.98 11.51
N GLY A 276 -6.74 16.89 10.32
CA GLY A 276 -6.28 17.62 9.14
C GLY A 276 -7.45 18.34 8.47
N PHE A 277 -7.27 19.63 8.18
CA PHE A 277 -8.30 20.47 7.59
C PHE A 277 -8.11 20.55 6.08
N ARG A 278 -9.08 20.06 5.32
CA ARG A 278 -9.08 20.12 3.85
C ARG A 278 -10.50 20.16 3.34
N GLU A 279 -10.67 20.56 2.11
CA GLU A 279 -11.91 20.34 1.36
C GLU A 279 -11.64 19.34 0.24
N THR A 280 -12.43 18.26 0.19
CA THR A 280 -12.39 17.30 -0.91
C THR A 280 -13.78 17.11 -1.48
N TYR A 281 -13.90 17.12 -2.80
CA TYR A 281 -15.13 16.71 -3.45
C TYR A 281 -14.87 16.17 -4.85
N PHE A 282 -15.86 15.47 -5.40
CA PHE A 282 -15.90 15.09 -6.81
C PHE A 282 -16.98 15.84 -7.57
N ASP A 283 -16.69 16.23 -8.81
CA ASP A 283 -17.67 16.66 -9.79
C ASP A 283 -17.49 15.89 -11.12
N ALA A 284 -18.23 16.28 -12.16
CA ALA A 284 -18.14 15.63 -13.47
C ALA A 284 -16.75 15.73 -14.15
N ARG A 285 -15.89 16.66 -13.69
CA ARG A 285 -14.53 16.90 -14.18
C ARG A 285 -13.46 16.15 -13.38
N GLY A 286 -13.82 15.54 -12.25
CA GLY A 286 -12.90 14.71 -11.48
C GLY A 286 -12.84 15.07 -9.99
N PHE A 287 -11.68 14.86 -9.39
CA PHE A 287 -11.44 15.02 -7.96
C PHE A 287 -10.81 16.38 -7.64
N TRP A 288 -11.35 17.04 -6.62
CA TRP A 288 -10.89 18.34 -6.14
C TRP A 288 -10.33 18.21 -4.73
N LEU A 289 -9.17 18.81 -4.51
CA LEU A 289 -8.55 18.98 -3.20
C LEU A 289 -8.23 20.47 -3.01
N ASN A 290 -8.78 21.06 -1.95
CA ASN A 290 -8.55 22.46 -1.59
C ASN A 290 -8.82 23.45 -2.75
N GLY A 291 -9.86 23.19 -3.54
CA GLY A 291 -10.24 24.01 -4.70
C GLY A 291 -9.42 23.77 -5.97
N ASN A 292 -8.47 22.81 -5.97
CA ASN A 292 -7.66 22.46 -7.12
C ASN A 292 -8.03 21.07 -7.66
N LEU A 293 -8.09 20.94 -8.99
CA LEU A 293 -8.28 19.64 -9.63
C LEU A 293 -7.00 18.81 -9.47
N LEU A 294 -7.13 17.61 -8.90
CA LEU A 294 -6.03 16.68 -8.68
C LEU A 294 -6.33 15.35 -9.36
N LYS A 295 -5.52 14.98 -10.35
CA LYS A 295 -5.60 13.66 -10.97
C LYS A 295 -5.03 12.61 -10.01
N LEU A 296 -5.86 11.65 -9.61
CA LEU A 296 -5.44 10.57 -8.72
C LEU A 296 -4.55 9.58 -9.48
N ARG A 297 -3.35 9.34 -8.96
CA ARG A 297 -2.38 8.34 -9.44
C ARG A 297 -2.01 7.45 -8.27
N GLY A 298 -2.64 6.29 -8.22
CA GLY A 298 -2.46 5.33 -7.14
C GLY A 298 -2.28 3.88 -7.61
N LEU A 299 -2.13 3.02 -6.61
CA LEU A 299 -2.09 1.57 -6.74
C LEU A 299 -2.97 0.93 -5.67
N ASN A 300 -3.41 -0.29 -5.92
CA ASN A 300 -4.07 -1.14 -4.94
C ASN A 300 -3.03 -1.81 -4.03
N ARG A 301 -3.27 -1.81 -2.71
CA ARG A 301 -2.37 -2.38 -1.71
C ARG A 301 -3.13 -3.39 -0.86
N HIS A 302 -2.60 -4.61 -0.74
CA HIS A 302 -3.00 -5.58 0.31
C HIS A 302 -2.20 -5.34 1.60
N GLN A 303 -2.56 -5.96 2.73
CA GLN A 303 -1.74 -5.91 3.95
C GLN A 303 -0.91 -7.20 4.19
N SER A 304 -0.74 -8.03 3.16
CA SER A 304 -0.05 -9.32 3.26
C SER A 304 1.46 -9.19 3.09
N TYR A 305 2.17 -10.00 3.88
CA TYR A 305 3.61 -10.18 3.85
C TYR A 305 3.92 -11.68 3.73
N PRO A 306 5.00 -12.07 3.03
CA PRO A 306 5.45 -13.45 3.00
C PRO A 306 5.52 -14.07 4.40
N TYR A 307 5.18 -15.35 4.49
CA TYR A 307 5.28 -16.21 5.68
C TYR A 307 4.26 -15.92 6.80
N VAL A 308 4.08 -14.67 7.21
CA VAL A 308 3.24 -14.30 8.38
C VAL A 308 1.90 -13.68 8.02
N GLY A 309 1.59 -13.54 6.72
CA GLY A 309 0.33 -12.99 6.26
C GLY A 309 0.14 -11.55 6.73
N TYR A 310 -0.88 -11.32 7.57
CA TYR A 310 -1.21 -9.99 8.07
C TYR A 310 -0.47 -9.61 9.38
N ALA A 311 0.21 -10.54 10.04
CA ALA A 311 0.78 -10.36 11.38
C ALA A 311 2.13 -9.60 11.34
N MET A 312 2.07 -8.31 11.00
CA MET A 312 3.22 -7.39 10.99
C MET A 312 2.96 -6.14 11.84
N PRO A 313 3.96 -5.65 12.60
CA PRO A 313 3.82 -4.47 13.45
C PRO A 313 3.82 -3.19 12.63
N LYS A 314 3.79 -2.05 13.32
CA LYS A 314 3.77 -0.69 12.75
C LYS A 314 4.76 -0.46 11.60
N ARG A 315 6.03 -0.84 11.73
CA ARG A 315 7.06 -0.40 10.77
C ARG A 315 6.85 -0.92 9.33
N PRO A 316 6.62 -2.21 9.07
CA PRO A 316 6.30 -2.66 7.70
C PRO A 316 5.08 -1.97 7.08
N GLN A 317 4.09 -1.55 7.88
CA GLN A 317 2.95 -0.76 7.40
C GLN A 317 3.40 0.65 6.96
N VAL A 318 4.26 1.29 7.76
CA VAL A 318 4.87 2.59 7.45
C VAL A 318 5.71 2.53 6.17
N VAL A 319 6.52 1.49 6.02
CA VAL A 319 7.41 1.30 4.87
C VAL A 319 6.62 1.15 3.56
N ASP A 320 5.51 0.41 3.56
CA ASP A 320 4.66 0.29 2.36
C ASP A 320 4.16 1.68 1.89
N ALA A 321 3.69 2.55 2.80
CA ALA A 321 3.24 3.90 2.44
C ALA A 321 4.39 4.81 1.97
N GLN A 322 5.58 4.68 2.58
CA GLN A 322 6.77 5.40 2.16
C GLN A 322 7.22 5.00 0.76
N ILE A 323 7.18 3.71 0.41
CA ILE A 323 7.47 3.24 -0.94
C ILE A 323 6.50 3.87 -1.94
N MET A 324 5.20 3.85 -1.63
CA MET A 324 4.18 4.44 -2.50
C MET A 324 4.41 5.94 -2.72
N LYS A 325 4.62 6.72 -1.65
CA LYS A 325 4.78 8.18 -1.74
C LYS A 325 6.14 8.58 -2.31
N ASN A 326 7.22 8.02 -1.76
CA ASN A 326 8.58 8.53 -1.97
C ASN A 326 9.31 7.81 -3.09
N GLU A 327 9.14 6.49 -3.23
CA GLU A 327 9.83 5.71 -4.27
C GLU A 327 9.03 5.68 -5.58
N LEU A 328 7.70 5.61 -5.51
CA LEU A 328 6.82 5.51 -6.69
C LEU A 328 6.14 6.84 -7.06
N GLY A 329 6.26 7.88 -6.24
CA GLY A 329 5.68 9.19 -6.51
C GLY A 329 4.15 9.18 -6.59
N LEU A 330 3.47 8.29 -5.87
CA LEU A 330 2.01 8.20 -5.87
C LEU A 330 1.39 9.27 -4.98
N ASN A 331 0.17 9.69 -5.32
CA ASN A 331 -0.62 10.62 -4.50
C ASN A 331 -1.87 9.97 -3.89
N ALA A 332 -2.17 8.71 -4.25
CA ALA A 332 -3.28 7.95 -3.69
C ALA A 332 -2.99 6.45 -3.53
N VAL A 333 -3.73 5.78 -2.64
CA VAL A 333 -3.76 4.33 -2.44
C VAL A 333 -5.19 3.85 -2.23
N ARG A 334 -5.50 2.63 -2.69
CA ARG A 334 -6.72 1.92 -2.35
C ARG A 334 -6.41 0.73 -1.46
N THR A 335 -7.11 0.60 -0.32
CA THR A 335 -6.94 -0.51 0.63
C THR A 335 -7.73 -1.74 0.18
N ALA A 336 -7.23 -2.42 -0.85
CA ALA A 336 -7.84 -3.62 -1.42
C ALA A 336 -7.76 -4.80 -0.42
N HIS A 337 -8.85 -5.43 0.02
CA HIS A 337 -10.27 -5.09 -0.18
C HIS A 337 -10.97 -5.04 1.17
N TYR A 338 -10.41 -4.27 2.10
CA TYR A 338 -10.79 -4.23 3.50
C TYR A 338 -10.10 -3.07 4.24
N PRO A 339 -10.59 -2.67 5.44
CA PRO A 339 -9.90 -1.73 6.31
C PRO A 339 -8.52 -2.27 6.73
N GLN A 340 -7.49 -1.44 6.58
CA GLN A 340 -6.10 -1.79 6.88
C GLN A 340 -5.64 -1.22 8.22
N SER A 341 -4.45 -1.59 8.67
CA SER A 341 -3.90 -1.16 9.97
C SER A 341 -3.96 0.36 10.13
N LYS A 342 -4.33 0.84 11.33
CA LYS A 342 -4.30 2.27 11.66
C LYS A 342 -2.92 2.88 11.43
N HIS A 343 -1.84 2.13 11.68
CA HIS A 343 -0.47 2.59 11.38
C HIS A 343 -0.27 2.95 9.90
N PHE A 344 -0.90 2.19 8.98
CA PHE A 344 -0.86 2.50 7.55
C PHE A 344 -1.64 3.78 7.23
N ILE A 345 -2.80 3.99 7.86
CA ILE A 345 -3.63 5.17 7.61
C ILE A 345 -3.01 6.43 8.22
N GLU A 346 -2.49 6.34 9.45
CA GLU A 346 -1.81 7.44 10.15
C GLU A 346 -0.57 7.92 9.40
N VAL A 347 0.23 7.00 8.83
CA VAL A 347 1.36 7.42 7.99
C VAL A 347 0.89 8.04 6.68
N CYS A 348 -0.24 7.60 6.11
CA CYS A 348 -0.81 8.23 4.92
C CYS A 348 -1.25 9.67 5.21
N ASP A 349 -1.82 9.93 6.39
CA ASP A 349 -2.10 11.29 6.87
C ASP A 349 -0.82 12.12 6.92
N ALA A 350 0.23 11.60 7.55
CA ALA A 350 1.49 12.32 7.73
C ALA A 350 2.28 12.53 6.43
N LEU A 351 2.15 11.64 5.44
CA LEU A 351 2.87 11.71 4.16
C LEU A 351 2.11 12.50 3.08
N GLY A 352 0.83 12.83 3.29
CA GLY A 352 0.01 13.41 2.24
C GLY A 352 -0.29 12.40 1.13
N LEU A 353 -0.71 11.19 1.51
CA LEU A 353 -1.11 10.12 0.60
C LEU A 353 -2.62 9.89 0.76
N LEU A 354 -3.41 10.17 -0.28
CA LEU A 354 -4.87 10.01 -0.24
C LEU A 354 -5.28 8.54 -0.17
N VAL A 355 -6.27 8.19 0.63
CA VAL A 355 -6.71 6.81 0.84
C VAL A 355 -8.16 6.62 0.40
N PHE A 356 -8.38 5.63 -0.46
CA PHE A 356 -9.67 5.02 -0.70
C PHE A 356 -9.80 3.77 0.17
N THR A 357 -10.65 3.83 1.20
CA THR A 357 -10.92 2.72 2.11
C THR A 357 -12.29 2.10 1.85
N GLU A 358 -12.38 0.77 1.90
CA GLU A 358 -13.60 0.02 1.61
C GLU A 358 -13.90 -1.08 2.61
N MET A 359 -15.19 -1.44 2.71
CA MET A 359 -15.65 -2.56 3.53
C MET A 359 -15.05 -3.90 3.03
N PRO A 360 -14.85 -4.89 3.92
CA PRO A 360 -14.34 -6.20 3.51
C PRO A 360 -15.24 -6.88 2.47
N GLY A 361 -14.66 -7.39 1.39
CA GLY A 361 -15.45 -8.10 0.39
C GLY A 361 -14.70 -8.54 -0.86
N TRP A 362 -15.19 -9.60 -1.51
CA TRP A 362 -14.77 -10.02 -2.84
C TRP A 362 -15.92 -10.74 -3.54
N GLN A 363 -16.57 -10.08 -4.50
CA GLN A 363 -17.69 -10.49 -5.37
C GLN A 363 -18.97 -11.03 -4.71
N HIS A 364 -18.85 -11.91 -3.72
CA HIS A 364 -19.95 -12.61 -3.07
C HIS A 364 -20.83 -11.67 -2.23
N ILE A 365 -22.14 -11.83 -2.37
CA ILE A 365 -23.15 -11.30 -1.46
C ILE A 365 -23.89 -12.51 -0.88
N GLY A 366 -23.85 -12.66 0.44
CA GLY A 366 -24.50 -13.76 1.15
C GLY A 366 -25.98 -13.53 1.44
N ASP A 367 -26.49 -14.31 2.39
CA ASP A 367 -27.86 -14.18 2.89
C ASP A 367 -28.04 -12.93 3.77
N GLU A 368 -29.22 -12.77 4.36
CA GLU A 368 -29.51 -11.59 5.18
C GLU A 368 -28.60 -11.50 6.42
N ALA A 369 -28.28 -12.62 7.06
CA ALA A 369 -27.37 -12.62 8.21
C ALA A 369 -25.97 -12.15 7.80
N TRP A 370 -25.50 -12.59 6.64
CA TRP A 370 -24.24 -12.11 6.06
C TRP A 370 -24.28 -10.60 5.78
N LYS A 371 -25.40 -10.09 5.25
CA LYS A 371 -25.59 -8.65 4.95
C LYS A 371 -25.64 -7.80 6.21
N GLU A 372 -26.21 -8.29 7.30
CA GLU A 372 -26.17 -7.62 8.61
C GLU A 372 -24.72 -7.52 9.13
N GLU A 373 -23.94 -8.59 9.04
CA GLU A 373 -22.51 -8.55 9.40
C GLU A 373 -21.74 -7.56 8.51
N ALA A 374 -22.08 -7.47 7.23
CA ALA A 374 -21.49 -6.50 6.32
C ALA A 374 -21.81 -5.04 6.71
N LEU A 375 -23.01 -4.78 7.23
CA LEU A 375 -23.39 -3.45 7.75
C LEU A 375 -22.64 -3.10 9.03
N VAL A 376 -22.46 -4.07 9.94
CA VAL A 376 -21.61 -3.90 11.12
C VAL A 376 -20.19 -3.50 10.70
N GLN A 377 -19.62 -4.18 9.70
CA GLN A 377 -18.28 -3.85 9.21
C GLN A 377 -18.19 -2.47 8.54
N VAL A 378 -19.25 -2.00 7.85
CA VAL A 378 -19.33 -0.61 7.35
C VAL A 378 -19.34 0.38 8.51
N GLU A 379 -20.15 0.13 9.55
CA GLU A 379 -20.20 0.99 10.73
C GLU A 379 -18.85 1.05 11.44
N GLU A 380 -18.23 -0.10 11.69
CA GLU A 380 -16.92 -0.20 12.33
C GLU A 380 -15.84 0.52 11.51
N MET A 381 -15.80 0.32 10.18
CA MET A 381 -14.88 1.03 9.29
C MET A 381 -15.06 2.55 9.40
N VAL A 382 -16.28 3.07 9.22
CA VAL A 382 -16.47 4.52 9.21
C VAL A 382 -16.16 5.12 10.57
N ARG A 383 -16.66 4.53 11.67
CA ARG A 383 -16.40 5.05 13.02
C ARG A 383 -14.93 5.07 13.38
N GLN A 384 -14.18 4.02 13.05
CA GLN A 384 -12.78 3.91 13.42
C GLN A 384 -11.87 4.81 12.61
N TYR A 385 -12.25 5.17 11.37
CA TYR A 385 -11.36 5.85 10.44
C TYR A 385 -11.80 7.26 10.01
N ARG A 386 -12.99 7.74 10.39
CA ARG A 386 -13.57 9.05 9.97
C ARG A 386 -12.78 10.31 10.35
N ASN A 387 -11.81 10.21 11.26
CA ASN A 387 -10.95 11.35 11.61
C ASN A 387 -9.73 11.51 10.68
N HIS A 388 -9.38 10.50 9.87
CA HIS A 388 -8.15 10.55 9.06
C HIS A 388 -8.28 11.47 7.85
N PRO A 389 -7.45 12.52 7.73
CA PRO A 389 -7.50 13.41 6.58
C PRO A 389 -7.05 12.76 5.25
N SER A 390 -6.29 11.68 5.28
CA SER A 390 -5.93 10.95 4.06
C SER A 390 -7.16 10.33 3.37
N ILE A 391 -8.13 9.83 4.14
CA ILE A 391 -9.29 9.14 3.57
C ILE A 391 -10.19 10.16 2.86
N PHE A 392 -10.46 9.96 1.57
CA PHE A 392 -11.27 10.90 0.77
C PHE A 392 -12.59 10.29 0.27
N ILE A 393 -12.75 8.97 0.36
CA ILE A 393 -13.95 8.27 -0.11
C ILE A 393 -14.12 6.92 0.61
N TRP A 394 -15.38 6.55 0.88
CA TRP A 394 -15.76 5.26 1.47
C TRP A 394 -16.29 4.29 0.43
N GLY A 395 -15.71 3.10 0.36
CA GLY A 395 -16.18 1.99 -0.46
C GLY A 395 -17.25 1.19 0.27
N VAL A 396 -18.50 1.34 -0.15
CA VAL A 396 -19.69 0.78 0.52
C VAL A 396 -20.34 -0.35 -0.26
N ARG A 397 -19.63 -0.88 -1.27
CA ARG A 397 -20.01 -2.07 -2.02
C ARG A 397 -18.96 -3.14 -1.82
N ILE A 398 -19.40 -4.39 -1.87
CA ILE A 398 -18.49 -5.52 -2.00
C ILE A 398 -17.77 -5.40 -3.34
N ASN A 399 -16.45 -5.48 -3.32
CA ASN A 399 -15.62 -5.37 -4.51
C ASN A 399 -16.14 -6.28 -5.63
N GLU A 400 -16.45 -5.71 -6.80
CA GLU A 400 -16.87 -6.44 -8.00
C GLU A 400 -18.16 -7.27 -7.88
N SER A 401 -19.00 -7.01 -6.88
CA SER A 401 -20.28 -7.71 -6.80
C SER A 401 -21.25 -7.30 -7.92
N ALA A 402 -22.29 -8.11 -8.11
CA ALA A 402 -23.51 -7.68 -8.79
C ALA A 402 -24.20 -6.51 -8.04
N ASP A 403 -25.15 -5.85 -8.69
CA ASP A 403 -26.04 -4.90 -8.04
C ASP A 403 -27.00 -5.60 -7.05
N ASP A 404 -27.18 -5.02 -5.87
CA ASP A 404 -28.21 -5.38 -4.90
C ASP A 404 -28.77 -4.08 -4.30
N HIS A 405 -29.94 -3.67 -4.80
CA HIS A 405 -30.53 -2.36 -4.49
C HIS A 405 -30.76 -2.16 -2.98
N GLU A 406 -31.43 -3.12 -2.32
CA GLU A 406 -31.81 -2.97 -0.92
C GLU A 406 -30.58 -3.01 0.00
N PHE A 407 -29.63 -3.89 -0.29
CA PHE A 407 -28.40 -3.96 0.48
C PHE A 407 -27.56 -2.68 0.34
N TYR A 408 -27.30 -2.22 -0.89
CA TYR A 408 -26.43 -1.06 -1.09
C TYR A 408 -27.08 0.28 -0.76
N LYS A 409 -28.42 0.36 -0.81
CA LYS A 409 -29.12 1.50 -0.23
C LYS A 409 -28.86 1.61 1.28
N ARG A 410 -28.79 0.48 2.00
CA ARG A 410 -28.51 0.45 3.45
C ARG A 410 -27.05 0.79 3.76
N THR A 411 -26.08 0.19 3.07
CA THR A 411 -24.65 0.48 3.33
C THR A 411 -24.30 1.93 3.00
N ASN A 412 -24.81 2.46 1.88
CA ASN A 412 -24.60 3.85 1.48
C ASN A 412 -25.24 4.84 2.45
N ALA A 413 -26.49 4.59 2.87
CA ALA A 413 -27.16 5.44 3.87
C ALA A 413 -26.47 5.40 5.24
N LEU A 414 -25.98 4.23 5.65
CA LEU A 414 -25.22 4.06 6.89
C LEU A 414 -23.92 4.88 6.87
N ALA A 415 -23.11 4.75 5.82
CA ALA A 415 -21.86 5.50 5.71
C ALA A 415 -22.10 7.02 5.74
N LYS A 416 -23.08 7.52 4.99
CA LYS A 416 -23.43 8.96 4.97
C LYS A 416 -23.97 9.48 6.29
N ARG A 417 -24.68 8.64 7.06
CA ARG A 417 -25.15 8.99 8.41
C ARG A 417 -23.97 9.12 9.38
N LEU A 418 -23.01 8.19 9.29
CA LEU A 418 -21.86 8.13 10.20
C LEU A 418 -20.75 9.14 9.87
N ASP A 419 -20.63 9.51 8.59
CA ASP A 419 -19.70 10.52 8.10
C ASP A 419 -20.33 11.31 6.93
N PRO A 420 -20.94 12.47 7.19
CA PRO A 420 -21.48 13.32 6.14
C PRO A 420 -20.41 14.13 5.40
N SER A 421 -19.15 14.09 5.84
CA SER A 421 -18.06 14.92 5.31
C SER A 421 -17.33 14.31 4.11
N ARG A 422 -17.57 13.02 3.83
CA ARG A 422 -16.94 12.29 2.73
C ARG A 422 -17.97 11.66 1.81
N GLN A 423 -17.55 11.51 0.55
CA GLN A 423 -18.34 10.86 -0.48
C GLN A 423 -18.26 9.35 -0.39
N THR A 424 -19.25 8.67 -0.96
CA THR A 424 -19.24 7.22 -1.13
C THR A 424 -18.90 6.82 -2.55
N GLY A 425 -18.22 5.68 -2.67
CA GLY A 425 -18.02 4.93 -3.90
C GLY A 425 -18.31 3.45 -3.65
N GLY A 426 -18.17 2.64 -4.68
CA GLY A 426 -18.41 1.21 -4.57
C GLY A 426 -17.90 0.49 -5.80
N VAL A 427 -16.81 -0.24 -5.65
CA VAL A 427 -16.01 -0.78 -6.75
C VAL A 427 -16.79 -1.86 -7.49
N ARG A 428 -16.79 -1.75 -8.83
CA ARG A 428 -17.51 -2.67 -9.72
C ARG A 428 -16.73 -2.89 -11.02
N CYS A 429 -16.92 -4.03 -11.66
CA CYS A 429 -16.38 -4.34 -12.99
C CYS A 429 -17.47 -4.47 -14.07
N ILE A 430 -18.73 -4.19 -13.74
CA ILE A 430 -19.88 -4.30 -14.64
C ILE A 430 -20.34 -2.94 -15.15
N LYS A 431 -20.61 -2.86 -16.46
CA LYS A 431 -21.09 -1.63 -17.11
C LYS A 431 -22.56 -1.37 -16.79
N TYR A 432 -22.94 -0.10 -16.77
CA TYR A 432 -24.30 0.39 -16.56
C TYR A 432 -24.94 -0.08 -15.24
N SER A 433 -24.11 -0.44 -14.25
CA SER A 433 -24.53 -0.72 -12.88
C SER A 433 -25.28 0.47 -12.27
N GLU A 434 -26.22 0.16 -11.38
CA GLU A 434 -26.95 1.14 -10.57
C GLU A 434 -25.97 1.98 -9.71
N LEU A 435 -26.11 3.30 -9.78
CA LEU A 435 -25.32 4.23 -8.98
C LEU A 435 -26.16 4.81 -7.83
N LEU A 436 -26.00 4.24 -6.64
CA LEU A 436 -26.56 4.77 -5.39
C LEU A 436 -25.55 5.69 -4.66
N GLU A 437 -24.27 5.49 -4.94
CA GLU A 437 -23.13 6.19 -4.35
C GLU A 437 -22.89 7.56 -5.03
N ASP A 438 -21.95 8.34 -4.51
CA ASP A 438 -21.63 9.65 -5.07
C ASP A 438 -20.72 9.58 -6.31
N VAL A 439 -19.86 8.56 -6.36
CA VAL A 439 -18.83 8.39 -7.40
C VAL A 439 -18.97 7.04 -8.09
N TYR A 440 -18.96 7.03 -9.43
CA TYR A 440 -18.92 5.82 -10.22
C TYR A 440 -17.49 5.26 -10.28
N THR A 441 -17.15 4.38 -9.33
CA THR A 441 -15.86 3.69 -9.23
C THR A 441 -15.87 2.39 -10.03
N TYR A 442 -14.97 2.23 -11.00
CA TYR A 442 -15.00 1.14 -11.98
C TYR A 442 -13.64 0.49 -12.23
N ASN A 443 -13.60 -0.84 -12.20
CA ASN A 443 -12.46 -1.64 -12.61
C ASN A 443 -12.43 -1.75 -14.13
N ASP A 444 -11.47 -1.08 -14.77
CA ASP A 444 -11.35 -1.00 -16.22
C ASP A 444 -10.26 -1.93 -16.75
N PHE A 445 -10.67 -3.18 -17.01
CA PHE A 445 -9.84 -4.19 -17.65
C PHE A 445 -9.98 -4.19 -19.20
N SER A 446 -10.40 -3.09 -19.81
CA SER A 446 -10.57 -3.03 -21.28
C SER A 446 -9.26 -2.99 -22.07
N HIS A 447 -8.14 -2.65 -21.43
CA HIS A 447 -6.83 -2.66 -22.07
C HIS A 447 -6.24 -4.06 -22.16
N ASN A 448 -6.03 -4.56 -23.38
CA ASN A 448 -5.48 -5.89 -23.65
C ASN A 448 -4.06 -5.87 -24.26
N GLY A 449 -3.40 -4.71 -24.25
CA GLY A 449 -2.11 -4.46 -24.91
C GLY A 449 -2.26 -3.75 -26.27
N THR A 450 -3.41 -3.87 -26.94
CA THR A 450 -3.63 -3.28 -28.28
C THR A 450 -4.77 -2.26 -28.31
N THR A 451 -5.72 -2.37 -27.39
CA THR A 451 -6.83 -1.41 -27.23
C THR A 451 -6.35 -0.12 -26.58
N LYS A 452 -7.23 0.89 -26.50
CA LYS A 452 -6.96 2.12 -25.73
C LYS A 452 -6.66 1.78 -24.26
N GLY A 453 -6.01 2.71 -23.56
CA GLY A 453 -5.65 2.52 -22.14
C GLY A 453 -6.85 2.37 -21.22
N ILE A 454 -7.96 3.04 -21.52
CA ILE A 454 -9.23 2.91 -20.79
C ILE A 454 -10.41 2.97 -21.76
N ALA A 455 -11.56 2.44 -21.32
CA ALA A 455 -12.83 2.63 -21.98
C ALA A 455 -13.32 4.08 -21.76
N SER A 456 -14.05 4.63 -22.72
CA SER A 456 -14.67 5.94 -22.50
C SER A 456 -15.80 5.83 -21.48
N LYS A 457 -15.92 6.82 -20.59
CA LYS A 457 -16.97 6.90 -19.57
C LYS A 457 -18.38 6.59 -20.10
N ASN A 458 -18.75 7.17 -21.25
CA ASN A 458 -20.07 6.99 -21.87
C ASN A 458 -20.33 5.55 -22.37
N SER A 459 -19.29 4.75 -22.55
CA SER A 459 -19.40 3.32 -22.91
C SER A 459 -19.49 2.40 -21.69
N VAL A 460 -19.35 2.97 -20.48
CA VAL A 460 -19.35 2.27 -19.19
C VAL A 460 -20.56 2.67 -18.35
N THR A 461 -20.96 3.94 -18.34
CA THR A 461 -22.10 4.43 -17.54
C THR A 461 -22.96 5.43 -18.30
N LYS A 462 -24.24 5.52 -17.94
CA LYS A 462 -25.19 6.54 -18.42
C LYS A 462 -25.10 7.85 -17.62
N GLU A 463 -24.38 7.83 -16.50
CA GLU A 463 -24.27 8.94 -15.55
C GLU A 463 -23.23 9.98 -16.00
N ALA A 464 -23.49 10.64 -17.13
CA ALA A 464 -22.55 11.58 -17.74
C ALA A 464 -22.11 12.71 -16.81
N ASN A 465 -23.00 13.15 -15.90
CA ASN A 465 -22.76 14.27 -14.97
C ASN A 465 -22.19 13.83 -13.61
N LYS A 466 -21.99 12.52 -13.39
CA LYS A 466 -21.42 12.00 -12.14
C LYS A 466 -19.92 11.81 -12.27
N ALA A 467 -19.23 11.85 -11.14
CA ALA A 467 -17.80 11.60 -11.11
C ALA A 467 -17.48 10.15 -11.49
N TYR A 468 -16.35 9.93 -12.14
CA TYR A 468 -15.90 8.62 -12.60
C TYR A 468 -14.44 8.38 -12.20
N LEU A 469 -14.16 7.23 -11.60
CA LEU A 469 -12.85 6.88 -11.07
C LEU A 469 -12.50 5.46 -11.49
N VAL A 470 -11.32 5.28 -12.10
CA VAL A 470 -10.81 3.94 -12.43
C VAL A 470 -10.16 3.34 -11.18
N THR A 471 -10.64 2.21 -10.69
CA THR A 471 -10.22 1.63 -9.41
C THR A 471 -9.33 0.41 -9.53
N GLU A 472 -9.30 -0.23 -10.70
CA GLU A 472 -8.35 -1.28 -11.05
C GLU A 472 -8.14 -1.28 -12.57
N TYR A 473 -6.95 -1.70 -12.99
CA TYR A 473 -6.56 -1.97 -14.38
C TYR A 473 -5.31 -2.86 -14.40
N ASN A 474 -5.00 -3.44 -15.56
CA ASN A 474 -3.93 -4.44 -15.73
C ASN A 474 -4.16 -5.70 -14.87
N GLY A 475 -3.30 -5.98 -13.88
CA GLY A 475 -3.44 -7.16 -13.03
C GLY A 475 -3.49 -8.47 -13.81
N HIS A 476 -4.57 -9.22 -13.62
CA HIS A 476 -4.81 -10.52 -14.27
C HIS A 476 -4.84 -10.43 -15.81
N MET A 477 -5.02 -9.24 -16.39
CA MET A 477 -4.95 -9.04 -17.85
C MET A 477 -3.54 -9.25 -18.41
N PHE A 478 -2.49 -9.17 -17.58
CA PHE A 478 -1.10 -9.42 -17.97
C PHE A 478 -0.18 -9.79 -16.80
N PRO A 479 -0.34 -10.97 -16.17
CA PRO A 479 0.50 -11.39 -15.05
C PRO A 479 1.98 -11.41 -15.46
N THR A 480 2.84 -10.85 -14.61
CA THR A 480 4.26 -10.65 -14.91
C THR A 480 5.12 -10.95 -13.69
N LYS A 481 5.89 -12.03 -13.78
CA LYS A 481 6.87 -12.47 -12.79
C LYS A 481 8.13 -11.64 -12.93
N SER A 482 8.86 -11.48 -11.82
CA SER A 482 10.16 -10.78 -11.84
C SER A 482 11.20 -11.46 -12.74
N PHE A 483 11.04 -12.76 -13.00
CA PHE A 483 11.92 -13.60 -13.81
C PHE A 483 11.35 -13.94 -15.20
N ASP A 484 10.26 -13.30 -15.62
CA ASP A 484 9.83 -13.40 -17.02
C ASP A 484 10.87 -12.74 -17.95
N ASP A 485 10.84 -13.12 -19.23
CA ASP A 485 11.76 -12.58 -20.23
C ASP A 485 11.64 -11.04 -20.37
N GLU A 486 12.66 -10.45 -20.99
CA GLU A 486 12.74 -9.00 -21.15
C GLU A 486 11.54 -8.41 -21.91
N ALA A 487 11.08 -9.09 -22.96
CA ALA A 487 9.96 -8.62 -23.78
C ALA A 487 8.66 -8.57 -22.99
N HIS A 488 8.39 -9.59 -22.17
CA HIS A 488 7.20 -9.66 -21.32
C HIS A 488 7.24 -8.60 -20.22
N ARG A 489 8.38 -8.44 -19.54
CA ARG A 489 8.56 -7.36 -18.53
C ARG A 489 8.42 -5.96 -19.14
N THR A 490 8.92 -5.76 -20.37
CA THR A 490 8.77 -4.51 -21.13
C THR A 490 7.32 -4.22 -21.46
N GLU A 491 6.58 -5.22 -21.95
CA GLU A 491 5.16 -5.08 -22.26
C GLU A 491 4.32 -4.77 -21.03
N HIS A 492 4.63 -5.38 -19.88
CA HIS A 492 3.98 -5.06 -18.60
C HIS A 492 4.12 -3.57 -18.25
N ALA A 493 5.35 -3.04 -18.28
CA ALA A 493 5.61 -1.62 -18.04
C ALA A 493 4.90 -0.72 -19.07
N ARG A 494 4.92 -1.11 -20.36
CA ARG A 494 4.24 -0.36 -21.42
C ARG A 494 2.73 -0.31 -21.21
N ARG A 495 2.08 -1.41 -20.79
CA ARG A 495 0.65 -1.44 -20.49
C ARG A 495 0.28 -0.47 -19.37
N HIS A 496 1.07 -0.43 -18.29
CA HIS A 496 0.91 0.59 -17.24
C HIS A 496 1.01 2.02 -17.80
N ALA A 497 2.02 2.30 -18.64
CA ALA A 497 2.17 3.62 -19.25
C ALA A 497 0.98 4.00 -20.16
N VAL A 498 0.47 3.06 -20.95
CA VAL A 498 -0.68 3.28 -21.85
C VAL A 498 -1.96 3.55 -21.08
N VAL A 499 -2.21 2.84 -19.97
CA VAL A 499 -3.38 3.09 -19.12
C VAL A 499 -3.27 4.46 -18.44
N LEU A 500 -2.10 4.78 -17.85
CA LEU A 500 -1.89 6.09 -17.23
C LEU A 500 -2.05 7.24 -18.24
N GLU A 501 -1.58 7.07 -19.48
CA GLU A 501 -1.82 8.04 -20.55
C GLU A 501 -3.32 8.20 -20.85
N GLY A 502 -4.07 7.10 -20.92
CA GLY A 502 -5.52 7.14 -21.11
C GLY A 502 -6.25 7.90 -20.01
N ILE A 503 -5.84 7.70 -18.76
CA ILE A 503 -6.40 8.38 -17.58
C ILE A 503 -6.01 9.86 -17.55
N ALA A 504 -4.77 10.18 -17.90
CA ALA A 504 -4.29 11.56 -17.97
C ALA A 504 -4.97 12.35 -19.10
N ALA A 505 -5.25 11.69 -20.23
CA ALA A 505 -5.89 12.30 -21.40
C ALA A 505 -7.40 12.55 -21.23
N ASP A 506 -8.09 11.81 -20.34
CA ASP A 506 -9.53 11.98 -20.13
C ASP A 506 -9.81 12.91 -18.95
N GLU A 507 -10.26 14.13 -19.24
CA GLU A 507 -10.64 15.14 -18.25
C GLU A 507 -11.85 14.73 -17.41
N GLN A 508 -12.67 13.76 -17.82
CA GLN A 508 -13.84 13.30 -17.05
C GLN A 508 -13.51 12.17 -16.06
N VAL A 509 -12.27 11.68 -16.08
CA VAL A 509 -11.78 10.61 -15.21
C VAL A 509 -10.99 11.24 -14.07
N ALA A 510 -11.41 11.02 -12.84
CA ALA A 510 -10.76 11.60 -11.66
C ALA A 510 -9.33 11.06 -11.43
N GLY A 511 -9.02 9.87 -11.96
CA GLY A 511 -7.73 9.22 -11.83
C GLY A 511 -7.82 7.70 -11.90
N GLY A 512 -6.79 7.02 -11.40
CA GLY A 512 -6.60 5.59 -11.53
C GLY A 512 -5.87 4.92 -10.37
N PHE A 513 -6.24 3.67 -10.08
CA PHE A 513 -5.48 2.78 -9.21
C PHE A 513 -5.08 1.52 -9.99
N GLY A 514 -3.79 1.32 -10.23
CA GLY A 514 -3.30 0.11 -10.91
C GLY A 514 -3.44 -1.13 -10.02
N TRP A 515 -3.74 -2.27 -10.62
CA TRP A 515 -3.64 -3.57 -9.96
C TRP A 515 -2.27 -4.19 -10.29
N CYS A 516 -1.31 -4.27 -9.36
CA CYS A 516 -1.33 -3.75 -7.97
C CYS A 516 0.07 -3.32 -7.48
N LEU A 517 0.20 -2.92 -6.21
CA LEU A 517 1.48 -2.49 -5.63
C LEU A 517 2.53 -3.61 -5.64
N PHE A 518 2.21 -4.77 -5.07
CA PHE A 518 3.11 -5.91 -4.97
C PHE A 518 2.37 -7.22 -5.21
N ASP A 519 3.09 -8.24 -5.67
CA ASP A 519 2.57 -9.61 -5.76
C ASP A 519 2.07 -10.09 -4.40
N TYR A 520 1.02 -10.92 -4.38
CA TYR A 520 0.36 -11.35 -3.16
C TYR A 520 -0.02 -12.83 -3.22
N ASN A 521 -0.06 -13.48 -2.04
CA ASN A 521 -0.59 -14.83 -1.97
C ASN A 521 -2.11 -14.86 -2.16
N THR A 522 -2.58 -15.89 -2.86
CA THR A 522 -3.99 -16.06 -3.22
C THR A 522 -4.40 -17.53 -3.16
N HIS A 523 -5.71 -17.78 -3.16
CA HIS A 523 -6.27 -19.13 -3.20
C HIS A 523 -5.96 -19.84 -4.51
N GLN A 524 -5.90 -21.17 -4.46
CA GLN A 524 -6.88 -21.90 -5.23
C GLN A 524 -7.07 -21.57 -6.72
N ASP A 525 -8.12 -20.79 -6.91
CA ASP A 525 -8.78 -20.46 -8.17
C ASP A 525 -8.02 -19.37 -8.95
N PHE A 526 -6.98 -18.77 -8.36
CA PHE A 526 -6.27 -17.61 -8.88
C PHE A 526 -4.76 -17.84 -9.00
N GLY A 527 -4.08 -16.85 -9.59
CA GLY A 527 -2.63 -16.85 -9.73
C GLY A 527 -2.10 -17.85 -10.76
N SER A 528 -0.82 -18.22 -10.62
CA SER A 528 -0.14 -19.16 -11.54
C SER A 528 -0.18 -20.62 -11.06
N GLY A 529 -1.14 -20.98 -10.21
CA GLY A 529 -1.22 -22.30 -9.55
C GLY A 529 -0.25 -22.48 -8.38
N ASP A 530 0.60 -21.50 -8.12
CA ASP A 530 1.60 -21.45 -7.06
C ASP A 530 1.11 -20.72 -5.80
N ARG A 531 -0.17 -20.32 -5.77
CA ARG A 531 -0.74 -19.46 -4.71
C ARG A 531 -0.20 -18.04 -4.74
N ILE A 532 0.26 -17.53 -5.88
CA ILE A 532 0.66 -16.14 -6.06
C ILE A 532 -0.01 -15.52 -7.29
N CYS A 533 -0.60 -14.35 -7.09
CA CYS A 533 -0.99 -13.45 -8.16
C CYS A 533 0.18 -12.52 -8.50
N HIS A 534 0.80 -12.75 -9.66
CA HIS A 534 1.98 -12.02 -10.15
C HIS A 534 1.55 -10.72 -10.84
N HIS A 535 0.87 -9.85 -10.10
CA HIS A 535 0.24 -8.62 -10.59
C HIS A 535 0.96 -7.34 -10.17
N GLY A 536 1.88 -7.45 -9.20
CA GLY A 536 2.54 -6.31 -8.61
C GLY A 536 3.48 -5.62 -9.57
N VAL A 537 3.54 -4.29 -9.48
CA VAL A 537 4.68 -3.52 -10.02
C VAL A 537 5.93 -3.72 -9.18
N LEU A 538 5.77 -4.20 -7.95
CA LEU A 538 6.81 -4.72 -7.06
C LEU A 538 6.66 -6.24 -6.87
N ASP A 539 7.72 -6.91 -6.43
CA ASP A 539 7.61 -8.29 -5.93
C ASP A 539 7.05 -8.35 -4.48
N MET A 540 6.85 -9.55 -3.94
CA MET A 540 6.32 -9.74 -2.59
C MET A 540 7.18 -9.14 -1.46
N PHE A 541 8.47 -8.88 -1.71
CA PHE A 541 9.40 -8.22 -0.77
C PHE A 541 9.55 -6.72 -1.06
N ARG A 542 8.68 -6.17 -1.93
CA ARG A 542 8.66 -4.76 -2.33
C ARG A 542 9.93 -4.33 -3.10
N ASN A 543 10.60 -5.26 -3.78
CA ASN A 543 11.61 -4.93 -4.78
C ASN A 543 10.94 -4.41 -6.06
N HIS A 544 11.55 -3.43 -6.71
CA HIS A 544 11.01 -2.82 -7.93
C HIS A 544 11.13 -3.78 -9.12
N LYS A 545 9.99 -4.14 -9.74
CA LYS A 545 10.01 -4.63 -11.12
C LYS A 545 10.10 -3.45 -12.08
N LEU A 546 10.31 -3.72 -13.37
CA LEU A 546 10.39 -2.67 -14.40
C LEU A 546 9.16 -1.76 -14.42
N ALA A 547 7.96 -2.30 -14.21
CA ALA A 547 6.71 -1.52 -14.21
C ALA A 547 6.65 -0.47 -13.09
N ALA A 548 7.40 -0.64 -11.98
CA ALA A 548 7.48 0.37 -10.93
C ALA A 548 8.07 1.69 -11.45
N ALA A 549 9.02 1.59 -12.39
CA ALA A 549 9.68 2.74 -12.99
C ALA A 549 8.72 3.64 -13.79
N VAL A 550 7.61 3.09 -14.29
CA VAL A 550 6.55 3.85 -14.97
C VAL A 550 5.94 4.88 -14.02
N TYR A 551 5.74 4.52 -12.76
CA TYR A 551 5.14 5.38 -11.73
C TYR A 551 6.18 6.31 -11.12
N SER A 552 7.34 5.77 -10.73
CA SER A 552 8.40 6.57 -10.10
C SER A 552 8.88 7.68 -11.03
N SER A 553 8.94 7.44 -12.34
CA SER A 553 9.32 8.47 -13.31
C SER A 553 8.30 9.59 -13.44
N GLN A 554 7.08 9.47 -12.90
CA GLN A 554 6.08 10.54 -12.93
C GLN A 554 6.21 11.51 -11.75
N GLY A 555 7.15 11.27 -10.83
CA GLY A 555 7.49 12.17 -9.73
C GLY A 555 8.70 13.05 -10.05
N GLU A 556 8.83 14.14 -9.29
CA GLU A 556 9.88 15.16 -9.52
C GLU A 556 11.03 15.10 -8.49
N SER A 557 10.83 14.38 -7.38
CA SER A 557 11.70 14.43 -6.20
C SER A 557 13.06 13.74 -6.38
N VAL A 558 13.11 12.64 -7.13
CA VAL A 558 14.30 11.81 -7.30
C VAL A 558 14.56 11.56 -8.79
N PRO A 559 15.79 11.73 -9.30
CA PRO A 559 16.12 11.35 -10.67
C PRO A 559 15.89 9.86 -10.94
N VAL A 560 15.08 9.56 -11.96
CA VAL A 560 14.76 8.20 -12.40
C VAL A 560 15.38 7.96 -13.78
N LEU A 561 15.99 6.80 -13.96
CA LEU A 561 16.41 6.28 -15.26
C LEU A 561 16.41 4.76 -15.14
N SER A 562 15.39 4.13 -15.73
CA SER A 562 15.26 2.67 -15.81
C SER A 562 15.06 2.26 -17.25
N LEU A 563 15.86 1.28 -17.70
CA LEU A 563 15.79 0.75 -19.06
C LEU A 563 15.02 -0.56 -19.05
N SER A 564 14.22 -0.75 -20.09
CA SER A 564 13.48 -2.00 -20.29
C SER A 564 14.38 -3.16 -20.72
N SER A 565 15.65 -2.90 -21.02
CA SER A 565 16.56 -3.87 -21.60
C SER A 565 17.94 -3.90 -20.94
N ASP A 566 18.54 -5.09 -20.89
CA ASP A 566 19.94 -5.27 -20.55
C ASP A 566 20.89 -5.06 -21.75
N MET A 567 20.34 -4.80 -22.95
CA MET A 567 21.07 -4.64 -24.22
C MET A 567 21.89 -5.90 -24.58
N ALA A 568 21.57 -7.04 -23.98
CA ALA A 568 22.24 -8.30 -24.24
C ALA A 568 21.65 -8.94 -25.50
N ILE A 569 22.47 -9.10 -26.53
CA ILE A 569 22.03 -9.64 -27.83
C ILE A 569 21.36 -11.02 -27.72
N GLY A 570 21.70 -11.82 -26.71
CA GLY A 570 21.14 -13.15 -26.50
C GLY A 570 19.67 -13.15 -26.06
N ASP A 571 19.17 -12.03 -25.53
CA ASP A 571 17.78 -11.89 -25.10
C ASP A 571 16.83 -11.53 -26.25
N PHE A 572 17.39 -11.19 -27.43
CA PHE A 572 16.62 -10.79 -28.60
C PHE A 572 16.55 -11.90 -29.65
N PRO A 573 15.37 -12.18 -30.24
CA PRO A 573 15.27 -13.04 -31.40
C PRO A 573 16.21 -12.61 -32.52
N GLU A 574 16.96 -13.57 -33.08
CA GLU A 574 17.98 -13.35 -34.13
C GLU A 574 19.12 -12.38 -33.73
N GLY A 575 19.23 -12.01 -32.45
CA GLY A 575 20.25 -11.07 -31.95
C GLY A 575 19.96 -9.60 -32.26
N GLY A 576 18.77 -9.30 -32.81
CA GLY A 576 18.39 -7.94 -33.21
C GLY A 576 17.85 -7.15 -32.03
N ILE A 577 18.68 -6.29 -31.44
CA ILE A 577 18.24 -5.34 -30.41
C ILE A 577 17.11 -4.48 -31.00
N GLY A 578 15.92 -4.68 -30.46
CA GLY A 578 14.69 -4.04 -30.92
C GLY A 578 14.53 -2.63 -30.36
N LYS A 579 13.28 -2.24 -30.15
CA LYS A 579 12.96 -1.01 -29.41
C LYS A 579 13.22 -1.25 -27.93
N VAL A 580 13.99 -0.35 -27.33
CA VAL A 580 14.19 -0.31 -25.88
C VAL A 580 13.45 0.89 -25.32
N TYR A 581 12.75 0.71 -24.21
CA TYR A 581 12.06 1.79 -23.53
C TYR A 581 12.91 2.27 -22.36
N ALA A 582 12.91 3.58 -22.12
CA ALA A 582 13.45 4.15 -20.88
C ALA A 582 12.36 4.92 -20.14
N PHE A 583 12.23 4.66 -18.85
CA PHE A 583 11.34 5.38 -17.94
C PHE A 583 12.20 6.33 -17.10
N SER A 584 11.95 7.63 -17.25
CA SER A 584 12.80 8.68 -16.69
C SER A 584 12.02 9.99 -16.55
N ASN A 585 12.34 10.77 -15.53
CA ASN A 585 11.85 12.14 -15.33
C ASN A 585 12.84 13.21 -15.81
N ALA A 586 13.79 12.82 -16.66
CA ALA A 586 14.75 13.71 -17.29
C ALA A 586 14.15 14.37 -18.54
N ASP A 587 14.76 15.48 -18.96
CA ASP A 587 14.39 16.20 -20.19
C ASP A 587 14.83 15.43 -21.43
N PHE A 588 16.04 14.84 -21.37
CA PHE A 588 16.65 14.09 -22.46
C PHE A 588 17.42 12.87 -21.95
N ILE A 589 17.70 11.92 -22.85
CA ILE A 589 18.64 10.82 -22.61
C ILE A 589 19.74 10.85 -23.68
N ASP A 590 20.98 10.99 -23.26
CA ASP A 590 22.14 10.84 -24.15
C ASP A 590 22.62 9.39 -24.15
N LEU A 591 22.66 8.77 -25.33
CA LEU A 591 23.20 7.43 -25.52
C LEU A 591 24.66 7.50 -25.99
N TYR A 592 25.50 6.67 -25.40
CA TYR A 592 26.88 6.41 -25.81
C TYR A 592 27.06 4.93 -26.07
N LYS A 593 27.86 4.59 -27.09
CA LYS A 593 28.26 3.22 -27.43
C LYS A 593 29.78 3.16 -27.45
N ASN A 594 30.38 2.33 -26.60
CA ASN A 594 31.83 2.27 -26.38
C ASN A 594 32.42 3.67 -26.13
N GLU A 595 31.81 4.43 -25.22
CA GLU A 595 32.13 5.84 -24.88
C GLU A 595 31.93 6.88 -26.00
N ALA A 596 31.60 6.47 -27.22
CA ALA A 596 31.29 7.39 -28.30
C ALA A 596 29.82 7.82 -28.26
N PHE A 597 29.57 9.13 -28.29
CA PHE A 597 28.22 9.68 -28.34
C PHE A 597 27.46 9.19 -29.58
N VAL A 598 26.31 8.58 -29.35
CA VAL A 598 25.40 8.04 -30.38
C VAL A 598 24.40 9.11 -30.76
N LYS A 599 23.51 9.47 -29.83
CA LYS A 599 22.34 10.32 -30.10
C LYS A 599 21.71 10.78 -28.79
N ARG A 600 21.11 11.96 -28.82
CA ARG A 600 20.17 12.45 -27.80
C ARG A 600 18.75 12.03 -28.14
N PHE A 601 18.06 11.42 -27.18
CA PHE A 601 16.66 11.02 -27.26
C PHE A 601 15.77 11.98 -26.50
N GLU A 602 14.60 12.25 -27.08
CA GLU A 602 13.52 13.03 -26.49
C GLU A 602 12.42 12.08 -25.96
N PRO A 603 11.62 12.51 -24.96
CA PRO A 603 10.47 11.74 -24.51
C PRO A 603 9.47 11.50 -25.65
N ASP A 604 8.79 10.36 -25.68
CA ASP A 604 7.77 10.03 -26.68
C ASP A 604 6.44 10.75 -26.40
N ARG A 605 6.47 12.08 -26.56
CA ARG A 605 5.31 12.96 -26.40
C ARG A 605 4.22 12.72 -27.44
N LYS A 606 4.54 11.99 -28.52
CA LYS A 606 3.56 11.65 -29.56
C LYS A 606 2.61 10.56 -29.07
N THR A 607 3.10 9.59 -28.31
CA THR A 607 2.28 8.48 -27.80
C THR A 607 1.81 8.71 -26.37
N PHE A 608 2.60 9.40 -25.53
CA PHE A 608 2.31 9.59 -24.11
C PHE A 608 2.26 11.07 -23.72
N GLY A 609 1.60 11.89 -24.54
CA GLY A 609 1.67 13.35 -24.44
C GLY A 609 1.00 13.97 -23.20
N HIS A 610 0.15 13.21 -22.50
CA HIS A 610 -0.58 13.69 -21.32
C HIS A 610 0.09 13.27 -20.01
N LEU A 611 1.08 12.37 -20.06
CA LEU A 611 1.90 12.05 -18.90
C LEU A 611 2.85 13.22 -18.55
N PRO A 612 3.06 13.53 -17.26
CA PRO A 612 4.08 14.49 -16.83
C PRO A 612 5.46 14.16 -17.39
N HIS A 613 5.84 12.88 -17.34
CA HIS A 613 7.11 12.38 -17.86
C HIS A 613 6.87 11.18 -18.80
N PRO A 614 6.72 11.46 -20.10
CA PRO A 614 6.53 10.43 -21.13
C PRO A 614 7.74 9.47 -21.18
N PRO A 615 7.54 8.16 -21.39
CA PRO A 615 8.63 7.24 -21.65
C PRO A 615 9.45 7.65 -22.90
N PHE A 616 10.72 7.26 -22.92
CA PHE A 616 11.58 7.41 -24.10
C PHE A 616 11.59 6.11 -24.90
N VAL A 617 11.69 6.23 -26.23
CA VAL A 617 11.87 5.09 -27.14
C VAL A 617 13.26 5.17 -27.75
N ILE A 618 14.10 4.21 -27.39
CA ILE A 618 15.45 4.05 -27.93
C ILE A 618 15.38 3.05 -29.08
N ASP A 619 15.44 3.55 -30.31
CA ASP A 619 15.29 2.77 -31.55
C ASP A 619 16.47 2.95 -32.53
N ASP A 620 17.47 3.76 -32.18
CA ASP A 620 18.66 4.01 -32.98
C ASP A 620 19.94 3.96 -32.12
N VAL A 621 20.59 2.80 -32.11
CA VAL A 621 21.85 2.57 -31.40
C VAL A 621 23.10 2.95 -32.23
N ILE A 622 22.92 3.50 -33.43
CA ILE A 622 24.00 3.95 -34.32
C ILE A 622 24.08 5.48 -34.35
N GLY A 623 22.94 6.17 -34.41
CA GLY A 623 22.83 7.62 -34.26
C GLY A 623 23.74 8.39 -35.24
N GLU A 624 24.55 9.27 -34.68
CA GLU A 624 25.51 10.14 -35.38
C GLU A 624 26.88 9.48 -35.60
N LEU A 625 27.08 8.24 -35.14
CA LEU A 625 28.41 7.60 -35.19
C LEU A 625 28.93 7.51 -36.63
N MET A 626 28.10 7.17 -37.61
CA MET A 626 28.52 7.09 -39.02
C MET A 626 28.93 8.44 -39.60
N GLU A 627 28.30 9.53 -39.16
CA GLU A 627 28.66 10.87 -39.62
C GLU A 627 30.00 11.29 -39.03
N LYS A 628 30.21 11.01 -37.75
CA LYS A 628 31.43 11.36 -37.01
C LYS A 628 32.63 10.47 -37.37
N GLN A 629 32.41 9.17 -37.58
CA GLN A 629 33.47 8.18 -37.77
C GLN A 629 33.75 7.87 -39.25
N GLU A 630 32.73 7.91 -40.12
CA GLU A 630 32.89 7.62 -41.56
C GLU A 630 32.86 8.88 -42.45
N GLY A 631 32.50 10.04 -41.90
CA GLY A 631 32.35 11.30 -42.66
C GLY A 631 31.19 11.29 -43.67
N PHE A 632 30.20 10.41 -43.48
CA PHE A 632 29.03 10.36 -44.36
C PHE A 632 28.10 11.55 -44.12
N SER A 633 27.43 12.01 -45.19
CA SER A 633 26.35 12.99 -45.03
C SER A 633 25.15 12.37 -44.33
N PHE A 634 24.39 13.17 -43.57
CA PHE A 634 23.18 12.74 -42.87
C PHE A 634 22.25 11.85 -43.72
N ARG A 635 21.92 12.29 -44.94
CA ARG A 635 21.06 11.52 -45.87
C ARG A 635 21.65 10.18 -46.30
N LYS A 636 22.98 10.05 -46.34
CA LYS A 636 23.67 8.80 -46.64
C LYS A 636 23.65 7.88 -45.41
N SER A 637 23.98 8.40 -44.23
CA SER A 637 23.92 7.69 -42.95
C SER A 637 22.53 7.10 -42.69
N GLU A 638 21.47 7.91 -42.80
CA GLU A 638 20.08 7.45 -42.63
C GLU A 638 19.67 6.32 -43.58
N ALA A 639 20.14 6.37 -44.83
CA ALA A 639 19.85 5.32 -45.79
C ALA A 639 20.59 4.01 -45.44
N ILE A 640 21.84 4.09 -45.00
CA ILE A 640 22.65 2.94 -44.57
C ILE A 640 22.05 2.33 -43.31
N LYS A 641 21.83 3.13 -42.26
CA LYS A 641 21.26 2.68 -40.98
C LYS A 641 19.96 1.92 -41.19
N ALA A 642 19.05 2.46 -41.99
CA ALA A 642 17.79 1.80 -42.30
C ALA A 642 17.95 0.43 -42.96
N VAL A 643 18.96 0.24 -43.82
CA VAL A 643 19.25 -1.06 -44.44
C VAL A 643 19.92 -2.00 -43.45
N LEU A 644 20.92 -1.54 -42.69
CA LEU A 644 21.63 -2.39 -41.72
C LEU A 644 20.71 -2.89 -40.61
N MET A 645 19.88 -2.01 -40.03
CA MET A 645 18.88 -2.39 -39.02
C MET A 645 17.84 -3.36 -39.59
N ALA A 646 17.40 -3.15 -40.84
CA ALA A 646 16.48 -4.09 -41.48
C ALA A 646 17.15 -5.45 -41.75
N VAL A 647 18.43 -5.48 -42.14
CA VAL A 647 19.19 -6.72 -42.28
C VAL A 647 19.32 -7.43 -40.93
N SER A 648 19.54 -6.69 -39.85
CA SER A 648 19.58 -7.24 -38.49
C SER A 648 18.25 -7.86 -38.05
N MET A 649 17.11 -7.27 -38.47
CA MET A 649 15.78 -7.74 -38.06
C MET A 649 15.20 -8.86 -38.92
N TYR A 650 15.51 -8.88 -40.22
CA TYR A 650 14.89 -9.82 -41.17
C TYR A 650 15.88 -10.84 -41.75
N GLY A 651 17.17 -10.61 -41.57
CA GLY A 651 18.21 -11.26 -42.36
C GLY A 651 18.24 -10.76 -43.82
N THR A 652 19.31 -11.10 -44.53
CA THR A 652 19.51 -10.67 -45.93
C THR A 652 18.54 -11.34 -46.91
N SER A 653 18.14 -12.58 -46.65
CA SER A 653 17.26 -13.37 -47.53
C SER A 653 15.80 -12.90 -47.49
N ARG A 654 15.29 -12.56 -46.29
CA ARG A 654 13.88 -12.16 -46.05
C ARG A 654 13.69 -10.63 -46.01
N LEU A 655 14.68 -9.86 -46.43
CA LEU A 655 14.63 -8.40 -46.41
C LEU A 655 13.42 -7.86 -47.23
N PRO A 656 12.54 -7.01 -46.65
CA PRO A 656 11.42 -6.43 -47.38
C PRO A 656 11.84 -5.65 -48.63
N LEU A 657 11.00 -5.66 -49.68
CA LEU A 657 11.32 -5.08 -50.98
C LEU A 657 11.75 -3.61 -50.90
N LYS A 658 11.13 -2.81 -50.01
CA LYS A 658 11.49 -1.41 -49.78
C LYS A 658 12.97 -1.24 -49.39
N PHE A 659 13.51 -2.14 -48.58
CA PHE A 659 14.89 -2.08 -48.12
C PHE A 659 15.85 -2.68 -49.15
N LYS A 660 15.43 -3.68 -49.93
CA LYS A 660 16.18 -4.17 -51.10
C LYS A 660 16.40 -3.06 -52.13
N LEU A 661 15.35 -2.30 -52.46
CA LEU A 661 15.44 -1.15 -53.36
C LEU A 661 16.33 -0.04 -52.79
N LYS A 662 16.23 0.22 -51.48
CA LYS A 662 17.09 1.20 -50.79
C LYS A 662 18.58 0.79 -50.85
N ALA A 663 18.88 -0.49 -50.61
CA ALA A 663 20.22 -1.05 -50.71
C ALA A 663 20.77 -0.95 -52.14
N LEU A 664 19.95 -1.29 -53.16
CA LEU A 664 20.31 -1.11 -54.56
C LEU A 664 20.63 0.35 -54.89
N GLY A 665 19.82 1.29 -54.39
CA GLY A 665 20.06 2.73 -54.57
C GLY A 665 21.37 3.22 -53.92
N LEU A 666 21.74 2.66 -52.76
CA LEU A 666 23.03 2.94 -52.12
C LEU A 666 24.22 2.44 -52.97
N ILE A 667 24.07 1.26 -53.59
CA ILE A 667 25.09 0.68 -54.48
C ILE A 667 25.23 1.51 -55.75
N LEU A 668 24.11 1.75 -56.46
CA LEU A 668 24.11 2.37 -57.79
C LEU A 668 24.44 3.87 -57.77
N PHE A 669 23.99 4.61 -56.76
CA PHE A 669 24.04 6.07 -56.77
C PHE A 669 24.88 6.69 -55.66
N ARG A 670 25.46 5.88 -54.75
CA ARG A 670 26.21 6.40 -53.59
C ARG A 670 27.52 5.66 -53.30
N GLY A 671 28.02 4.87 -54.26
CA GLY A 671 29.32 4.22 -54.21
C GLY A 671 29.47 3.16 -53.12
N MET A 672 28.38 2.52 -52.72
CA MET A 672 28.43 1.48 -51.69
C MET A 672 28.81 0.13 -52.30
N THR A 673 29.86 -0.50 -51.76
CA THR A 673 30.22 -1.88 -52.12
C THR A 673 29.62 -2.86 -51.11
N PHE A 674 29.40 -4.10 -51.53
CA PHE A 674 28.95 -5.16 -50.61
C PHE A 674 29.95 -5.36 -49.45
N SER A 675 31.25 -5.33 -49.74
CA SER A 675 32.30 -5.43 -48.72
C SER A 675 32.25 -4.28 -47.70
N LYS A 676 32.08 -3.02 -48.14
CA LYS A 676 31.92 -1.90 -47.20
C LYS A 676 30.63 -1.99 -46.40
N ALA A 677 29.53 -2.43 -47.01
CA ALA A 677 28.26 -2.63 -46.30
C ALA A 677 28.37 -3.74 -45.23
N GLN A 678 29.07 -4.83 -45.54
CA GLN A 678 29.36 -5.90 -44.60
C GLN A 678 30.27 -5.42 -43.46
N GLN A 679 31.31 -4.64 -43.76
CA GLN A 679 32.15 -4.01 -42.74
C GLN A 679 31.32 -3.13 -41.80
N LEU A 680 30.51 -2.20 -42.35
CA LEU A 680 29.65 -1.33 -41.54
C LEU A 680 28.62 -2.13 -40.71
N TYR A 681 28.13 -3.27 -41.23
CA TYR A 681 27.29 -4.16 -40.43
C TYR A 681 28.06 -4.69 -39.21
N TYR A 682 29.29 -5.16 -39.38
CA TYR A 682 30.08 -5.64 -38.23
C TYR A 682 30.46 -4.50 -37.28
N ASP A 683 30.88 -3.34 -37.77
CA ASP A 683 31.33 -2.23 -36.93
C ASP A 683 30.18 -1.63 -36.08
N TYR A 684 28.97 -1.54 -36.66
CA TYR A 684 27.86 -0.82 -36.04
C TYR A 684 26.73 -1.72 -35.52
N VAL A 685 26.59 -2.95 -36.01
CA VAL A 685 25.47 -3.86 -35.67
C VAL A 685 25.97 -5.18 -35.05
N GLY A 686 26.72 -5.98 -35.80
CA GLY A 686 27.08 -7.35 -35.41
C GLY A 686 28.16 -7.44 -34.33
N ASN A 687 29.23 -6.66 -34.44
CA ASN A 687 30.39 -6.59 -33.53
C ASN A 687 30.99 -7.95 -33.08
N TRP A 688 30.83 -9.02 -33.86
CA TRP A 688 31.31 -10.36 -33.53
C TRP A 688 32.85 -10.46 -33.67
N GLY A 689 33.53 -10.91 -32.61
CA GLY A 689 34.99 -11.11 -32.58
C GLY A 689 35.82 -9.90 -32.13
N ALA A 690 35.19 -8.78 -31.79
CA ALA A 690 35.83 -7.58 -31.23
C ALA A 690 35.64 -7.49 -29.69
N LYS A 691 36.16 -6.42 -29.06
CA LYS A 691 35.79 -6.09 -27.67
C LYS A 691 34.26 -5.96 -27.58
N ALA A 692 33.69 -6.55 -26.53
CA ALA A 692 32.26 -6.56 -26.35
C ALA A 692 31.68 -5.14 -26.24
N THR A 693 30.52 -4.94 -26.85
CA THR A 693 29.84 -3.64 -26.89
C THR A 693 29.38 -3.23 -25.50
N THR A 694 29.66 -1.98 -25.14
CA THR A 694 29.12 -1.33 -23.94
C THR A 694 28.26 -0.13 -24.35
N TYR A 695 27.24 0.15 -23.56
CA TYR A 695 26.34 1.29 -23.73
C TYR A 695 26.29 2.09 -22.43
N ARG A 696 26.27 3.42 -22.53
CA ARG A 696 25.98 4.32 -21.41
C ARG A 696 24.79 5.20 -21.77
N PHE A 697 23.87 5.36 -20.83
CA PHE A 697 22.70 6.21 -20.95
C PHE A 697 22.77 7.27 -19.86
N ASP A 698 22.84 8.53 -20.25
CA ASP A 698 22.90 9.67 -19.34
C ASP A 698 21.56 10.42 -19.36
N ALA A 699 20.86 10.42 -18.23
CA ALA A 699 19.66 11.22 -18.01
C ALA A 699 20.04 12.68 -17.78
N ILE A 700 19.57 13.57 -18.65
CA ILE A 700 19.83 15.00 -18.60
C ILE A 700 18.60 15.74 -18.08
N LYS A 701 18.74 16.45 -16.96
CA LYS A 701 17.70 17.35 -16.42
C LYS A 701 18.33 18.70 -16.13
N ASP A 702 17.70 19.80 -16.54
CA ASP A 702 18.23 21.16 -16.38
C ASP A 702 19.67 21.30 -16.92
N SER A 703 19.92 20.70 -18.09
CA SER A 703 21.24 20.65 -18.75
C SER A 703 22.36 19.93 -17.99
N LYS A 704 22.05 19.15 -16.95
CA LYS A 704 23.03 18.36 -16.18
C LYS A 704 22.72 16.88 -16.24
N VAL A 705 23.77 16.05 -16.23
CA VAL A 705 23.62 14.61 -16.01
C VAL A 705 23.18 14.38 -14.57
N VAL A 706 21.97 13.86 -14.37
CA VAL A 706 21.41 13.58 -13.04
C VAL A 706 21.46 12.09 -12.68
N LYS A 707 21.60 11.21 -13.68
CA LYS A 707 21.74 9.77 -13.49
C LYS A 707 22.37 9.13 -14.73
N SER A 708 23.18 8.10 -14.53
CA SER A 708 23.79 7.32 -15.61
C SER A 708 23.54 5.83 -15.42
N VAL A 709 23.30 5.11 -16.51
CA VAL A 709 23.12 3.65 -16.54
C VAL A 709 24.06 3.05 -17.58
N HIS A 710 24.86 2.05 -17.19
CA HIS A 710 25.82 1.37 -18.05
C HIS A 710 25.37 -0.05 -18.36
N LYS A 711 25.31 -0.44 -19.63
CA LYS A 711 24.89 -1.78 -20.09
C LYS A 711 26.02 -2.44 -20.87
N GLY A 712 26.27 -3.72 -20.62
CA GLY A 712 27.36 -4.47 -21.25
C GLY A 712 27.45 -5.89 -20.68
N PRO A 713 28.38 -6.72 -21.19
CA PRO A 713 28.62 -8.03 -20.62
C PRO A 713 29.03 -7.90 -19.16
N MET A 714 28.48 -8.80 -18.35
CA MET A 714 28.61 -8.80 -16.90
C MET A 714 29.69 -9.81 -16.52
N GLN A 715 30.58 -9.45 -15.60
CA GLN A 715 31.67 -10.34 -15.15
C GLN A 715 31.54 -10.73 -13.69
N ASP A 716 30.92 -9.88 -12.87
CA ASP A 716 30.87 -10.06 -11.43
C ASP A 716 29.44 -10.17 -10.90
N LEU A 717 29.29 -11.00 -9.86
CA LEU A 717 28.10 -11.05 -9.02
C LEU A 717 28.35 -10.21 -7.77
N GLY A 718 27.50 -9.23 -7.54
CA GLY A 718 27.40 -8.44 -6.32
C GLY A 718 26.03 -8.56 -5.67
N LEU A 719 25.92 -8.06 -4.44
CA LEU A 719 24.65 -7.93 -3.72
C LEU A 719 24.41 -6.45 -3.40
N SER A 720 23.33 -5.89 -3.92
CA SER A 720 22.76 -4.62 -3.47
C SER A 720 21.73 -4.92 -2.39
N VAL A 721 21.86 -4.28 -1.23
CA VAL A 721 20.98 -4.48 -0.09
C VAL A 721 20.43 -3.14 0.38
N SER A 722 19.11 -3.03 0.41
CA SER A 722 18.39 -1.88 0.99
C SER A 722 17.72 -2.34 2.27
N VAL A 723 17.95 -1.60 3.35
CA VAL A 723 17.27 -1.78 4.63
C VAL A 723 16.59 -0.49 4.99
N ASP A 724 15.34 -0.56 5.47
CA ASP A 724 14.59 0.61 5.92
C ASP A 724 15.17 1.21 7.21
N THR A 725 15.65 0.37 8.13
CA THR A 725 16.36 0.80 9.34
C THR A 725 17.31 -0.26 9.86
N THR A 726 18.41 0.18 10.48
CA THR A 726 19.30 -0.68 11.29
C THR A 726 19.06 -0.52 12.78
N HIS A 727 18.16 0.38 13.18
CA HIS A 727 17.78 0.62 14.57
C HIS A 727 16.33 0.19 14.77
N LEU A 728 16.17 -0.94 15.47
CA LEU A 728 14.89 -1.46 15.91
C LEU A 728 14.56 -0.88 17.29
N VAL A 729 13.33 -0.40 17.45
CA VAL A 729 12.81 0.21 18.67
C VAL A 729 11.47 -0.44 18.98
N GLU A 730 11.44 -1.25 20.03
CA GLU A 730 10.18 -1.82 20.50
C GLU A 730 9.34 -0.73 21.18
N GLU A 731 8.13 -0.54 20.65
CA GLU A 731 7.12 0.38 21.17
C GLU A 731 6.02 -0.41 21.87
N SER A 732 4.84 -0.51 21.24
CA SER A 732 3.70 -1.31 21.73
C SER A 732 3.85 -2.79 21.40
N THR A 733 4.70 -3.11 20.42
CA THR A 733 4.93 -4.45 19.85
C THR A 733 6.42 -4.63 19.61
N TYR A 734 6.82 -5.86 19.25
CA TYR A 734 8.10 -6.09 18.61
C TYR A 734 8.20 -5.28 17.32
N ASP A 735 9.42 -5.09 16.87
CA ASP A 735 9.71 -4.25 15.72
C ASP A 735 10.34 -5.06 14.59
N VAL A 736 10.16 -4.61 13.35
CA VAL A 736 10.58 -5.34 12.15
C VAL A 736 11.23 -4.41 11.14
N ALA A 737 12.45 -4.75 10.74
CA ALA A 737 13.13 -4.16 9.59
C ALA A 737 12.90 -5.00 8.33
N SER A 738 12.72 -4.33 7.20
CA SER A 738 12.59 -4.93 5.87
C SER A 738 13.94 -4.89 5.16
N VAL A 739 14.41 -6.04 4.68
CA VAL A 739 15.69 -6.18 3.97
C VAL A 739 15.41 -6.62 2.53
N ARG A 740 15.59 -5.70 1.59
CA ARG A 740 15.44 -5.91 0.13
C ARG A 740 16.79 -6.22 -0.48
N VAL A 741 16.90 -7.33 -1.21
CA VAL A 741 18.18 -7.82 -1.76
C VAL A 741 18.07 -8.03 -3.26
N MET A 742 19.03 -7.48 -4.00
CA MET A 742 19.18 -7.68 -5.44
C MET A 742 20.57 -8.20 -5.76
N ALA A 743 20.65 -9.27 -6.54
CA ALA A 743 21.88 -9.66 -7.22
C ALA A 743 22.18 -8.64 -8.32
N THR A 744 23.36 -8.01 -8.29
CA THR A 744 23.73 -6.95 -9.23
C THR A 744 25.07 -7.22 -9.90
N ASN A 745 25.27 -6.68 -11.10
CA ASN A 745 26.59 -6.63 -11.75
C ASN A 745 27.49 -5.51 -11.17
N GLU A 746 28.69 -5.38 -11.71
CA GLU A 746 29.68 -4.34 -11.38
C GLU A 746 29.19 -2.89 -11.59
N HIS A 747 28.11 -2.71 -12.35
CA HIS A 747 27.46 -1.43 -12.61
C HIS A 747 26.17 -1.22 -11.79
N GLY A 748 25.90 -2.08 -10.80
CA GLY A 748 24.75 -1.97 -9.91
C GLY A 748 23.41 -2.34 -10.55
N GLN A 749 23.42 -3.05 -11.68
CA GLN A 749 22.20 -3.48 -12.37
C GLN A 749 21.78 -4.86 -11.96
N VAL A 750 20.47 -5.08 -11.84
CA VAL A 750 19.90 -6.37 -11.45
C VAL A 750 20.27 -7.45 -12.46
N LEU A 751 20.81 -8.56 -11.96
CA LEU A 751 21.08 -9.78 -12.72
C LEU A 751 19.79 -10.60 -12.79
N ALA A 752 18.90 -10.28 -13.74
CA ALA A 752 17.56 -10.86 -13.80
C ALA A 752 17.54 -12.41 -13.87
N TYR A 753 18.58 -13.02 -14.44
CA TYR A 753 18.71 -14.48 -14.54
C TYR A 753 19.52 -15.12 -13.40
N CYS A 754 19.89 -14.36 -12.36
CA CYS A 754 20.46 -14.93 -11.15
C CYS A 754 19.36 -15.59 -10.31
N LEU A 755 19.42 -16.92 -10.22
CA LEU A 755 18.47 -17.77 -9.48
C LEU A 755 19.12 -18.45 -8.27
N GLU A 756 20.29 -17.96 -7.87
CA GLU A 756 21.12 -18.54 -6.82
C GLU A 756 20.45 -18.35 -5.44
N PRO A 757 20.67 -19.28 -4.50
CA PRO A 757 20.14 -19.14 -3.14
C PRO A 757 20.90 -18.04 -2.38
N LEU A 758 20.13 -17.24 -1.63
CA LEU A 758 20.64 -16.36 -0.58
C LEU A 758 20.54 -17.09 0.76
N GLU A 759 21.69 -17.37 1.37
CA GLU A 759 21.78 -17.91 2.72
C GLU A 759 21.78 -16.76 3.73
N LEU A 760 20.89 -16.85 4.71
CA LEU A 760 20.64 -15.88 5.76
C LEU A 760 20.98 -16.50 7.11
N ARG A 761 21.68 -15.74 7.94
CA ARG A 761 21.99 -16.14 9.32
C ARG A 761 21.96 -14.92 10.21
N VAL A 762 21.35 -15.06 11.38
CA VAL A 762 21.29 -13.98 12.37
C VAL A 762 22.00 -14.38 13.65
N GLU A 763 22.57 -13.39 14.34
CA GLU A 763 23.10 -13.50 15.70
C GLU A 763 22.61 -12.33 16.54
N GLY A 764 22.57 -12.50 17.86
CA GLY A 764 22.23 -11.44 18.81
C GLY A 764 20.73 -11.25 19.02
N MET A 765 20.31 -10.01 19.25
CA MET A 765 18.95 -9.66 19.71
C MET A 765 17.91 -9.55 18.57
N ILE A 766 18.10 -10.32 17.51
CA ILE A 766 17.24 -10.31 16.31
C ILE A 766 16.96 -11.74 15.83
N GLU A 767 15.82 -11.92 15.16
CA GLU A 767 15.42 -13.17 14.51
C GLU A 767 14.96 -12.93 13.06
N LEU A 768 14.98 -13.99 12.25
CA LEU A 768 14.43 -13.96 10.89
C LEU A 768 12.94 -14.29 10.91
N ILE A 769 12.16 -13.58 10.10
CA ILE A 769 10.81 -14.04 9.72
C ILE A 769 10.94 -14.84 8.42
N GLY A 770 10.54 -16.11 8.44
CA GLY A 770 10.66 -17.04 7.32
C GLY A 770 11.96 -17.83 7.30
N PRO A 771 12.30 -18.49 6.17
CA PRO A 771 13.40 -19.44 6.10
C PRO A 771 14.77 -18.76 6.05
N SER A 772 15.80 -19.50 6.49
CA SER A 772 17.21 -19.08 6.41
C SER A 772 17.82 -19.20 5.01
N VAL A 773 17.09 -19.76 4.03
CA VAL A 773 17.54 -19.85 2.64
C VAL A 773 16.42 -19.39 1.73
N VAL A 774 16.67 -18.33 0.96
CA VAL A 774 15.68 -17.70 0.06
C VAL A 774 16.25 -17.67 -1.35
N PRO A 775 15.57 -18.22 -2.37
CA PRO A 775 16.07 -18.16 -3.74
C PRO A 775 15.87 -16.77 -4.36
N MET A 776 16.85 -16.33 -5.14
CA MET A 776 16.69 -15.16 -6.02
C MET A 776 15.65 -15.47 -7.12
N ARG A 777 14.74 -14.54 -7.36
CA ARG A 777 13.69 -14.62 -8.38
C ARG A 777 13.74 -13.35 -9.22
N GLY A 778 14.23 -13.46 -10.45
CA GLY A 778 14.47 -12.27 -11.27
C GLY A 778 15.67 -11.47 -10.77
N GLY A 779 16.65 -12.13 -10.15
CA GLY A 779 17.76 -11.47 -9.46
C GLY A 779 17.39 -10.77 -8.15
N MET A 780 16.18 -10.96 -7.62
CA MET A 780 15.68 -10.26 -6.43
C MET A 780 15.15 -11.23 -5.37
N CYS A 781 15.32 -10.88 -4.10
CA CYS A 781 14.66 -11.53 -2.97
C CYS A 781 14.63 -10.56 -1.76
N GLY A 782 14.33 -11.07 -0.58
CA GLY A 782 14.38 -10.28 0.65
C GLY A 782 14.16 -11.12 1.89
N THR A 783 14.20 -10.44 3.04
CA THR A 783 13.85 -11.01 4.34
C THR A 783 13.34 -9.91 5.26
N TYR A 784 12.78 -10.31 6.41
CA TYR A 784 12.40 -9.40 7.48
C TYR A 784 13.14 -9.81 8.76
N VAL A 785 13.67 -8.83 9.46
CA VAL A 785 14.43 -9.01 10.71
C VAL A 785 13.61 -8.44 11.85
N LYS A 786 13.31 -9.27 12.84
CA LYS A 786 12.44 -8.98 13.97
C LYS A 786 13.23 -8.86 15.27
N SER A 787 12.87 -7.93 16.14
CA SER A 787 13.42 -7.84 17.50
C SER A 787 12.86 -8.91 18.45
N VAL A 788 13.67 -9.36 19.40
CA VAL A 788 13.33 -10.52 20.26
C VAL A 788 12.91 -10.16 21.69
N GLY A 789 12.71 -8.87 22.01
CA GLY A 789 12.27 -8.43 23.34
C GLY A 789 13.41 -8.09 24.31
N GLU A 790 14.66 -8.08 23.83
CA GLU A 790 15.84 -7.70 24.61
C GLU A 790 16.64 -6.60 23.89
N SER A 791 17.14 -5.62 24.66
CA SER A 791 17.99 -4.57 24.11
C SER A 791 19.39 -5.10 23.83
N GLY A 792 20.00 -4.69 22.71
CA GLY A 792 21.36 -5.10 22.37
C GLY A 792 21.69 -4.96 20.91
N LYS A 793 22.66 -5.76 20.45
CA LYS A 793 23.08 -5.79 19.05
C LYS A 793 22.58 -7.06 18.37
N GLY A 794 22.27 -6.93 17.09
CA GLY A 794 21.98 -8.04 16.18
C GLY A 794 22.87 -7.95 14.96
N ILE A 795 23.19 -9.09 14.34
CA ILE A 795 23.93 -9.12 13.08
C ILE A 795 23.23 -10.04 12.10
N LEU A 796 22.91 -9.52 10.91
CA LEU A 796 22.44 -10.29 9.77
C LEU A 796 23.60 -10.56 8.81
N TYR A 797 23.87 -11.83 8.55
CA TYR A 797 24.79 -12.32 7.53
C TYR A 797 24.00 -12.80 6.31
N MET A 798 24.42 -12.37 5.14
CA MET A 798 23.86 -12.75 3.84
C MET A 798 24.96 -13.28 2.95
N THR A 799 24.80 -14.47 2.40
CA THR A 799 25.78 -15.09 1.51
C THR A 799 25.12 -15.61 0.24
N CYS A 800 25.69 -15.28 -0.92
CA CYS A 800 25.28 -15.81 -2.23
C CYS A 800 26.53 -16.08 -3.07
N ARG A 801 26.79 -17.34 -3.43
CA ARG A 801 27.98 -17.77 -4.21
C ARG A 801 29.31 -17.17 -3.72
N GLY A 802 29.53 -17.16 -2.41
CA GLY A 802 30.75 -16.62 -1.79
C GLY A 802 30.79 -15.09 -1.69
N VAL A 803 29.83 -14.36 -2.27
CA VAL A 803 29.62 -12.94 -1.99
C VAL A 803 28.92 -12.82 -0.65
N GLN A 804 29.57 -12.15 0.31
CA GLN A 804 29.03 -11.96 1.65
C GLN A 804 28.71 -10.49 1.91
N LYS A 805 27.56 -10.23 2.53
CA LYS A 805 27.17 -8.94 3.10
C LYS A 805 26.79 -9.15 4.56
N THR A 806 27.09 -8.15 5.38
CA THR A 806 26.77 -8.15 6.81
C THR A 806 26.11 -6.84 7.16
N ILE A 807 25.06 -6.88 7.97
CA ILE A 807 24.35 -5.70 8.46
C ILE A 807 24.23 -5.81 9.98
N GLU A 808 24.71 -4.79 10.67
CA GLU A 808 24.58 -4.67 12.11
C GLU A 808 23.28 -3.93 12.45
N PHE A 809 22.58 -4.43 13.45
CA PHE A 809 21.38 -3.85 14.01
C PHE A 809 21.59 -3.48 15.47
N THR A 810 20.94 -2.41 15.91
CA THR A 810 20.73 -2.10 17.33
C THR A 810 19.27 -2.29 17.67
N VAL A 811 19.00 -2.86 18.83
CA VAL A 811 17.66 -3.09 19.36
C VAL A 811 17.53 -2.35 20.67
N ASP A 812 16.55 -1.45 20.75
CA ASP A 812 16.17 -0.78 21.98
C ASP A 812 14.77 -1.24 22.39
N VAL A 813 14.70 -1.77 23.61
CA VAL A 813 13.44 -2.14 24.24
C VAL A 813 13.15 -1.09 25.27
N ASN A 814 12.16 -0.23 24.98
CA ASN A 814 11.72 0.75 25.94
C ASN A 814 11.11 0.01 27.14
N ASN A 815 11.84 -0.04 28.26
CA ASN A 815 11.37 -0.62 29.52
C ASN A 815 10.09 0.09 29.96
N ARG A 816 8.94 -0.46 29.56
CA ARG A 816 7.65 -0.09 30.11
C ARG A 816 7.54 -0.88 31.41
N GLY A 817 7.51 -0.18 32.54
CA GLY A 817 7.27 -0.81 33.83
C GLY A 817 6.03 -1.69 33.73
N ILE A 818 6.23 -3.01 33.82
CA ILE A 818 5.18 -3.95 34.12
C ILE A 818 4.77 -3.61 35.55
N LEU A 819 3.73 -2.78 35.72
CA LEU A 819 3.03 -2.61 36.99
C LEU A 819 1.82 -3.52 37.01
#